data_AF-A0A1F9CXR2-F1
#
_entry.id   AF-A0A1F9CXR2-F1
#
_cell.length_a   1.000
_cell.length_b   1.000
_cell.length_c   1.000
_cell.angle_alpha   90.00
_cell.angle_beta   90.00
_cell.angle_gamma   90.00
#
_symmetry.space_group_name_H-M   'P 1'
#
loop_
_entity.id
_entity.type
_entity.pdbx_description
1 polymer ?
#
loop_
_entity_poly.entity_id
_entity_poly.type
_entity_poly.pdbx_seq_one_letter_code
_entity_poly.pdbx_strand_id
1 'polypeptide(L)'
;MKILRVNMEQAKVTTEHLPEEWKLIGGTGLIAKIMNKEVDPATDPLGPGNKLIIAAGPLAGTLAPQFGRISVGAKSPLTLGIKEANSGGTAAQKLDRLGYRAIIFEGVPKKGKLYCLKITKDGAELLPADDYKGMKVYPVAEKLQEKYGSKISIICIGPAGERLYRSASVSLTDMLGDPSRSAGRGGLGAVMGSKGLKAIVLDDSGAPKVEIKETEAFRALVKEWIDTLQHDIVCNMYSKFGTPFAVSNSSYQGTMPGSNYKSGQHKGFAGLTAEVIQANMFERGGKMHGCMPGCVVQCSILYPDKNGQRLAAAFEYEALALLGTNLDITDADDVARLKFICDNLGLDVIESGASLGVAASAGKMKAGDVQSAIKLLTEIEQGTELGTYLGNGVVRTAKYLGIDRVPAIKGQAIPGHDPRAVKGTGMTYATSPMGADHTAGLTYRAGLSKNQAKNSLRTQVKASACDTFGYCLNALPGGKASFYEVVAKLLSARYGDDVRHDDVVEMSKQSLKDMLKFNEGAEFGKNKEPLPKFVREEALGPTKHTFDVSEEEINKMWDGLDAFREPTKIWEMRLPKIPELLIGPGVFRQLGAAVKKLGCKKPLVVSGSTTKRLGRTDAVREILKKAGLDSAEFCEMVADPPVSVVEKAGVIYKKEGCDCLIGVGGGSAMDGVKGIAVEVTYPGPLTEFDVNVGGAAKIGPEVPPIICIPTTSGTGSEANMFGVITDEVRNVKFPLVSEHLLPTLSIIDPEQCASMPKSITADTGLDALSHLVEGYVTTALDYNPYYDALALYGVKLIGQSLRKAYNNPNDITARWDMCMAAMFGGVLVGKGLGLAHAVAHPLGAHYHISHGRAVAIGMLCAVRANKKTCEEKYKDLAWALARTDNLEQALLDLFRDLQFSVKLEDHGVPREDFKKVAFLISREVGNIATNPAVMDENKILKLLEEL
;
A
#
# COMPACT_ATOMS: atom_id res chain seq x y z
N MET A 1 -34.06 15.61 -4.30
CA MET A 1 -32.70 16.15 -4.09
C MET A 1 -32.63 17.59 -4.63
N LYS A 2 -31.83 18.47 -4.04
CA LYS A 2 -31.73 19.89 -4.44
C LYS A 2 -30.29 20.30 -4.77
N ILE A 3 -30.14 21.42 -5.47
CA ILE A 3 -28.91 22.20 -5.59
C ILE A 3 -29.11 23.50 -4.79
N LEU A 4 -28.12 23.89 -4.00
CA LEU A 4 -28.07 25.18 -3.32
C LEU A 4 -27.28 26.18 -4.18
N ARG A 5 -27.84 27.33 -4.50
CA ARG A 5 -27.16 28.40 -5.23
C ARG A 5 -26.92 29.60 -4.33
N VAL A 6 -25.73 30.16 -4.41
CA VAL A 6 -25.31 31.33 -3.63
C VAL A 6 -24.71 32.36 -4.59
N ASN A 7 -25.46 33.44 -4.79
CA ASN A 7 -24.99 34.58 -5.56
C ASN A 7 -24.27 35.55 -4.61
N MET A 8 -22.96 35.66 -4.75
CA MET A 8 -22.11 36.45 -3.85
C MET A 8 -22.23 37.96 -4.10
N GLU A 9 -22.59 38.37 -5.32
CA GLU A 9 -22.80 39.78 -5.66
C GLU A 9 -24.06 40.34 -4.97
N GLN A 10 -25.13 39.56 -4.98
CA GLN A 10 -26.42 39.89 -4.36
C GLN A 10 -26.51 39.45 -2.89
N ALA A 11 -25.53 38.69 -2.39
CA ALA A 11 -25.59 37.99 -1.11
C ALA A 11 -26.89 37.17 -0.93
N LYS A 12 -27.33 36.50 -1.99
CA LYS A 12 -28.61 35.80 -2.07
C LYS A 12 -28.42 34.29 -2.11
N VAL A 13 -29.18 33.57 -1.29
CA VAL A 13 -29.22 32.12 -1.25
C VAL A 13 -30.54 31.63 -1.84
N THR A 14 -30.49 30.71 -2.79
CA THR A 14 -31.67 30.08 -3.41
C THR A 14 -31.48 28.58 -3.54
N THR A 15 -32.57 27.85 -3.76
CA THR A 15 -32.54 26.41 -4.01
C THR A 15 -33.27 26.10 -5.30
N GLU A 16 -32.79 25.07 -6.00
CA GLU A 16 -33.45 24.50 -7.17
C GLU A 16 -33.47 22.97 -7.08
N HIS A 17 -34.35 22.34 -7.84
CA HIS A 17 -34.36 20.89 -7.96
C HIS A 17 -33.15 20.42 -8.77
N LEU A 18 -32.52 19.33 -8.31
CA LEU A 18 -31.51 18.64 -9.10
C LEU A 18 -32.20 18.10 -10.38
N PRO A 19 -31.70 18.41 -11.59
CA PRO A 19 -32.23 17.83 -12.82
C PRO A 19 -32.24 16.29 -12.76
N GLU A 20 -33.31 15.67 -13.28
CA GLU A 20 -33.48 14.21 -13.21
C GLU A 20 -32.35 13.47 -13.93
N GLU A 21 -31.85 14.02 -15.04
CA GLU A 21 -30.70 13.48 -15.78
C GLU A 21 -29.39 13.44 -14.98
N TRP A 22 -29.30 14.16 -13.85
CA TRP A 22 -28.13 14.19 -12.97
C TRP A 22 -28.33 13.39 -11.68
N LYS A 23 -29.49 12.73 -11.52
CA LYS A 23 -29.86 12.01 -10.28
C LYS A 23 -28.79 11.01 -9.81
N LEU A 24 -28.23 10.26 -10.76
CA LEU A 24 -27.31 9.15 -10.51
C LEU A 24 -25.82 9.54 -10.46
N ILE A 25 -25.50 10.81 -10.70
CA ILE A 25 -24.12 11.32 -10.68
C ILE A 25 -23.93 12.36 -9.56
N GLY A 26 -22.68 12.51 -9.15
CA GLY A 26 -22.25 13.51 -8.17
C GLY A 26 -20.81 13.89 -8.42
N GLY A 27 -20.14 14.41 -7.38
CA GLY A 27 -18.70 14.72 -7.38
C GLY A 27 -18.20 15.33 -8.69
N THR A 28 -17.12 14.78 -9.26
CA THR A 28 -16.52 15.24 -10.53
C THR A 28 -17.49 15.22 -11.70
N GLY A 29 -18.31 14.17 -11.85
CA GLY A 29 -19.25 14.06 -12.96
C GLY A 29 -20.28 15.20 -12.98
N LEU A 30 -20.83 15.54 -11.80
CA LEU A 30 -21.75 16.67 -11.67
C LEU A 30 -21.04 18.02 -11.87
N ILE A 31 -19.84 18.18 -11.32
CA ILE A 31 -19.01 19.38 -11.54
C ILE A 31 -18.80 19.60 -13.04
N ALA A 32 -18.37 18.58 -13.78
CA ALA A 32 -18.09 18.67 -15.21
C ALA A 32 -19.34 19.05 -16.03
N LYS A 33 -20.52 18.51 -15.68
CA LYS A 33 -21.81 18.89 -16.29
C LYS A 33 -22.14 20.36 -16.06
N ILE A 34 -22.04 20.83 -14.81
CA ILE A 34 -22.34 22.23 -14.46
C ILE A 34 -21.35 23.17 -15.15
N MET A 35 -20.05 22.85 -15.14
CA MET A 35 -19.02 23.66 -15.80
C MET A 35 -19.31 23.84 -17.29
N ASN A 36 -19.60 22.76 -18.02
CA ASN A 36 -19.95 22.87 -19.45
C ASN A 36 -21.24 23.63 -19.73
N LYS A 37 -22.21 23.57 -18.81
CA LYS A 37 -23.52 24.21 -19.00
C LYS A 37 -23.50 25.69 -18.63
N GLU A 38 -22.72 26.08 -17.62
CA GLU A 38 -22.89 27.36 -16.94
C GLU A 38 -21.64 28.23 -16.86
N VAL A 39 -20.46 27.73 -17.25
CA VAL A 39 -19.20 28.46 -17.13
C VAL A 39 -18.58 28.62 -18.51
N ASP A 40 -18.32 29.86 -18.91
CA ASP A 40 -17.53 30.15 -20.10
C ASP A 40 -16.08 29.68 -19.86
N PRO A 41 -15.56 28.70 -20.63
CA PRO A 41 -14.19 28.22 -20.45
C PRO A 41 -13.12 29.29 -20.67
N ALA A 42 -13.44 30.40 -21.33
CA ALA A 42 -12.55 31.55 -21.48
C ALA A 42 -12.56 32.54 -20.30
N THR A 43 -13.48 32.40 -19.32
CA THR A 43 -13.58 33.33 -18.18
C THR A 43 -12.28 33.41 -17.36
N ASP A 44 -12.02 34.55 -16.72
CA ASP A 44 -10.98 34.64 -15.69
C ASP A 44 -11.30 33.67 -14.53
N PRO A 45 -10.38 32.76 -14.13
CA PRO A 45 -10.58 31.84 -13.02
C PRO A 45 -10.89 32.50 -11.67
N LEU A 46 -10.44 33.74 -11.43
CA LEU A 46 -10.74 34.48 -10.19
C LEU A 46 -11.86 35.52 -10.37
N GLY A 47 -12.41 35.61 -11.57
CA GLY A 47 -13.46 36.57 -11.92
C GLY A 47 -14.88 36.12 -11.56
N PRO A 48 -15.88 36.98 -11.82
CA PRO A 48 -17.30 36.71 -11.53
C PRO A 48 -17.92 35.63 -12.43
N GLY A 49 -17.36 35.39 -13.63
CA GLY A 49 -17.86 34.36 -14.56
C GLY A 49 -17.49 32.94 -14.17
N ASN A 50 -16.49 32.74 -13.29
CA ASN A 50 -16.16 31.41 -12.78
C ASN A 50 -17.04 31.03 -11.59
N LYS A 51 -17.38 29.75 -11.48
CA LYS A 51 -18.17 29.20 -10.37
C LYS A 51 -17.29 28.33 -9.47
N LEU A 52 -17.58 28.34 -8.18
CA LEU A 52 -17.08 27.34 -7.23
C LEU A 52 -18.20 26.35 -6.95
N ILE A 53 -17.95 25.06 -7.17
CA ILE A 53 -18.94 24.00 -7.05
C ILE A 53 -18.44 23.00 -6.00
N ILE A 54 -19.28 22.67 -5.04
CA ILE A 54 -19.02 21.64 -4.03
C ILE A 54 -20.08 20.56 -4.21
N ALA A 55 -19.66 19.33 -4.55
CA ALA A 55 -20.57 18.25 -4.91
C ALA A 55 -20.28 16.98 -4.11
N ALA A 56 -21.32 16.41 -3.51
CA ALA A 56 -21.26 15.11 -2.86
C ALA A 56 -21.56 13.98 -3.86
N GLY A 57 -21.03 12.79 -3.60
CA GLY A 57 -21.40 11.59 -4.36
C GLY A 57 -22.87 11.16 -4.15
N PRO A 58 -23.47 10.42 -5.09
CA PRO A 58 -24.82 9.89 -5.04
C PRO A 58 -25.10 8.87 -3.94
N LEU A 59 -24.09 8.45 -3.17
CA LEU A 59 -24.23 7.52 -2.05
C LEU A 59 -23.74 8.11 -0.72
N ALA A 60 -23.36 9.40 -0.68
CA ALA A 60 -22.63 9.98 0.44
C ALA A 60 -23.33 9.85 1.79
N GLY A 61 -24.60 10.27 1.91
CA GLY A 61 -25.34 10.26 3.18
C GLY A 61 -25.86 8.88 3.62
N THR A 62 -25.53 7.81 2.89
CA THR A 62 -25.99 6.45 3.16
C THR A 62 -25.09 5.71 4.17
N LEU A 63 -25.41 4.44 4.44
CA LEU A 63 -24.57 3.54 5.23
C LEU A 63 -23.46 2.86 4.39
N ALA A 64 -23.39 3.11 3.08
CA ALA A 64 -22.37 2.49 2.24
C ALA A 64 -20.97 3.01 2.61
N PRO A 65 -20.02 2.12 2.93
CA PRO A 65 -18.74 2.54 3.48
C PRO A 65 -17.89 3.18 2.37
N GLN A 66 -17.10 4.19 2.74
CA GLN A 66 -16.20 4.97 1.85
C GLN A 66 -16.85 5.80 0.73
N PHE A 67 -18.18 5.88 0.66
CA PHE A 67 -18.91 6.75 -0.29
C PHE A 67 -19.05 8.21 0.17
N GLY A 68 -18.43 8.59 1.29
CA GLY A 68 -18.50 9.92 1.88
C GLY A 68 -17.47 10.94 1.35
N ARG A 69 -16.90 10.76 0.16
CA ARG A 69 -16.02 11.78 -0.45
C ARG A 69 -16.82 12.96 -0.98
N ILE A 70 -16.19 14.13 -0.96
CA ILE A 70 -16.71 15.38 -1.52
C ILE A 70 -15.73 15.95 -2.53
N SER A 71 -16.26 16.46 -3.63
CA SER A 71 -15.49 17.11 -4.68
C SER A 71 -15.69 18.62 -4.63
N VAL A 72 -14.60 19.36 -4.77
CA VAL A 72 -14.60 20.81 -4.99
C VAL A 72 -14.12 21.05 -6.42
N GLY A 73 -14.79 21.90 -7.19
CA GLY A 73 -14.39 22.16 -8.57
C GLY A 73 -14.73 23.55 -9.09
N ALA A 74 -13.95 23.99 -10.08
CA ALA A 74 -14.02 25.29 -10.76
C ALA A 74 -13.12 25.30 -12.01
N LYS A 75 -13.08 26.42 -12.74
CA LYS A 75 -11.90 26.75 -13.58
C LYS A 75 -10.73 27.09 -12.65
N SER A 76 -9.61 26.40 -12.80
CA SER A 76 -8.44 26.55 -11.93
C SER A 76 -7.66 27.83 -12.23
N PRO A 77 -7.25 28.62 -11.23
CA PRO A 77 -6.31 29.71 -11.42
C PRO A 77 -4.85 29.23 -11.59
N LEU A 78 -4.55 27.97 -11.24
CA LEU A 78 -3.23 27.36 -11.38
C LEU A 78 -3.02 26.83 -12.80
N THR A 79 -3.92 25.95 -13.26
CA THR A 79 -3.78 25.25 -14.55
C THR A 79 -4.55 25.93 -15.68
N LEU A 80 -5.50 26.83 -15.38
CA LEU A 80 -6.33 27.54 -16.36
C LEU A 80 -7.31 26.64 -17.14
N GLY A 81 -7.55 25.42 -16.64
CA GLY A 81 -8.54 24.47 -17.15
C GLY A 81 -9.56 24.09 -16.09
N ILE A 82 -10.36 23.06 -16.35
CA ILE A 82 -11.22 22.47 -15.32
C ILE A 82 -10.37 21.81 -14.24
N LYS A 83 -10.78 21.92 -12.98
CA LYS A 83 -10.18 21.20 -11.87
C LYS A 83 -11.25 20.66 -10.96
N GLU A 84 -11.08 19.41 -10.56
CA GLU A 84 -11.64 18.87 -9.33
C GLU A 84 -10.51 18.61 -8.34
N ALA A 85 -10.81 18.82 -7.06
CA ALA A 85 -10.02 18.30 -5.97
C ALA A 85 -10.94 17.62 -4.95
N ASN A 86 -10.61 16.37 -4.63
CA ASN A 86 -11.39 15.52 -3.76
C ASN A 86 -10.94 15.60 -2.29
N SER A 87 -11.88 15.48 -1.36
CA SER A 87 -11.59 15.38 0.07
C SER A 87 -12.44 14.32 0.76
N GLY A 88 -11.88 13.73 1.81
CA GLY A 88 -12.64 12.99 2.82
C GLY A 88 -13.26 13.96 3.84
N GLY A 89 -13.66 13.42 4.98
CA GLY A 89 -14.26 14.19 6.06
C GLY A 89 -15.73 13.88 6.26
N THR A 90 -16.45 14.79 6.91
CA THR A 90 -17.87 14.62 7.23
C THR A 90 -18.81 15.40 6.29
N ALA A 91 -18.27 16.26 5.43
CA ALA A 91 -19.06 17.22 4.67
C ALA A 91 -20.04 16.58 3.66
N ALA A 92 -19.60 15.57 2.90
CA ALA A 92 -20.43 14.94 1.87
C ALA A 92 -21.69 14.32 2.46
N GLN A 93 -21.53 13.60 3.57
CA GLN A 93 -22.61 12.93 4.29
C GLN A 93 -23.62 13.93 4.84
N LYS A 94 -23.15 15.00 5.48
CA LYS A 94 -24.05 16.04 6.01
C LYS A 94 -24.78 16.76 4.90
N LEU A 95 -24.11 17.08 3.79
CA LEU A 95 -24.73 17.76 2.65
C LEU A 95 -25.88 16.94 2.06
N ASP A 96 -25.67 15.63 1.87
CA ASP A 96 -26.70 14.70 1.36
C ASP A 96 -27.85 14.53 2.35
N ARG A 97 -27.57 14.38 3.66
CA ARG A 97 -28.60 14.33 4.72
C ARG A 97 -29.43 15.62 4.81
N LEU A 98 -28.83 16.76 4.51
CA LEU A 98 -29.50 18.06 4.43
C LEU A 98 -30.32 18.22 3.14
N GLY A 99 -30.31 17.22 2.25
CA GLY A 99 -31.12 17.18 1.04
C GLY A 99 -30.50 17.88 -0.18
N TYR A 100 -29.19 18.14 -0.15
CA TYR A 100 -28.45 18.79 -1.22
C TYR A 100 -27.44 17.85 -1.88
N ARG A 101 -27.39 17.86 -3.21
CA ARG A 101 -26.33 17.19 -3.98
C ARG A 101 -25.11 18.08 -4.14
N ALA A 102 -25.33 19.37 -4.35
CA ALA A 102 -24.28 20.33 -4.61
C ALA A 102 -24.61 21.73 -4.09
N ILE A 103 -23.55 22.52 -3.89
CA ILE A 103 -23.59 23.95 -3.63
C ILE A 103 -22.84 24.65 -4.77
N ILE A 104 -23.43 25.69 -5.35
CA ILE A 104 -22.85 26.48 -6.43
C ILE A 104 -22.72 27.93 -5.97
N PHE A 105 -21.51 28.46 -5.99
CA PHE A 105 -21.23 29.87 -5.72
C PHE A 105 -20.90 30.60 -7.02
N GLU A 106 -21.53 31.75 -7.23
CA GLU A 106 -21.39 32.58 -8.43
C GLU A 106 -21.28 34.07 -8.08
N GLY A 107 -20.79 34.87 -9.04
CA GLY A 107 -20.50 36.28 -8.84
C GLY A 107 -19.31 36.51 -7.91
N VAL A 108 -19.09 37.76 -7.50
CA VAL A 108 -18.09 38.14 -6.49
C VAL A 108 -18.73 39.12 -5.50
N PRO A 109 -18.36 39.08 -4.21
CA PRO A 109 -18.96 39.97 -3.23
C PRO A 109 -18.42 41.40 -3.36
N LYS A 110 -19.08 42.33 -2.64
CA LYS A 110 -18.53 43.67 -2.44
C LYS A 110 -17.12 43.58 -1.86
N LYS A 111 -16.21 44.42 -2.40
CA LYS A 111 -14.78 44.39 -2.08
C LYS A 111 -14.52 44.38 -0.57
N GLY A 112 -13.72 43.42 -0.12
CA GLY A 112 -13.23 43.33 1.26
C GLY A 112 -14.19 42.70 2.26
N LYS A 113 -15.35 42.20 1.84
CA LYS A 113 -16.30 41.45 2.69
C LYS A 113 -16.04 39.95 2.64
N LEU A 114 -16.08 39.32 3.81
CA LEU A 114 -16.06 37.87 3.96
C LEU A 114 -17.41 37.34 4.43
N TYR A 115 -17.76 36.14 3.97
CA TYR A 115 -18.99 35.45 4.32
C TYR A 115 -18.75 34.02 4.79
N CYS A 116 -19.66 33.54 5.63
CA CYS A 116 -19.79 32.16 6.05
C CYS A 116 -21.18 31.67 5.65
N LEU A 117 -21.26 30.59 4.86
CA LEU A 117 -22.53 29.95 4.55
C LEU A 117 -22.86 28.92 5.64
N LYS A 118 -24.00 29.06 6.32
CA LYS A 118 -24.48 28.04 7.27
C LYS A 118 -25.66 27.31 6.66
N ILE A 119 -25.64 25.98 6.72
CA ILE A 119 -26.69 25.11 6.21
C ILE A 119 -27.16 24.20 7.34
N THR A 120 -28.47 24.25 7.61
CA THR A 120 -29.16 23.39 8.57
C THR A 120 -30.35 22.71 7.90
N LYS A 121 -31.06 21.83 8.64
CA LYS A 121 -32.30 21.22 8.15
C LYS A 121 -33.38 22.26 7.78
N ASP A 122 -33.31 23.46 8.34
CA ASP A 122 -34.33 24.52 8.17
C ASP A 122 -34.02 25.44 6.98
N GLY A 123 -32.83 25.36 6.41
CA GLY A 123 -32.43 26.16 5.25
C GLY A 123 -30.95 26.52 5.26
N ALA A 124 -30.60 27.50 4.43
CA ALA A 124 -29.24 28.02 4.32
C ALA A 124 -29.23 29.55 4.41
N GLU A 125 -28.25 30.07 5.15
CA GLU A 125 -28.09 31.51 5.39
C GLU A 125 -26.64 31.94 5.14
N LEU A 126 -26.46 33.08 4.49
CA LEU A 126 -25.14 33.68 4.24
C LEU A 126 -24.87 34.76 5.30
N LEU A 127 -23.91 34.50 6.17
CA LEU A 127 -23.60 35.34 7.33
C LEU A 127 -22.31 36.12 7.10
N PRO A 128 -22.17 37.37 7.60
CA PRO A 128 -20.89 38.07 7.63
C PRO A 128 -19.83 37.27 8.41
N ALA A 129 -18.61 37.25 7.89
CA ALA A 129 -17.49 36.48 8.44
C ALA A 129 -16.20 37.31 8.56
N ASP A 130 -16.34 38.64 8.61
CA ASP A 130 -15.21 39.57 8.75
C ASP A 130 -14.38 39.29 10.03
N ASP A 131 -15.00 38.74 11.09
CA ASP A 131 -14.34 38.33 12.34
C ASP A 131 -13.31 37.22 12.16
N TYR A 132 -13.37 36.48 11.06
CA TYR A 132 -12.44 35.38 10.74
C TYR A 132 -11.33 35.79 9.76
N LYS A 133 -11.31 37.06 9.34
CA LYS A 133 -10.36 37.57 8.34
C LYS A 133 -8.90 37.38 8.80
N GLY A 134 -8.07 36.85 7.91
CA GLY A 134 -6.66 36.56 8.18
C GLY A 134 -6.43 35.40 9.15
N MET A 135 -7.46 34.77 9.70
CA MET A 135 -7.29 33.63 10.60
C MET A 135 -6.86 32.39 9.81
N LYS A 136 -5.93 31.64 10.42
CA LYS A 136 -5.47 30.34 9.96
C LYS A 136 -6.57 29.28 10.10
N VAL A 137 -6.43 28.16 9.39
CA VAL A 137 -7.46 27.12 9.27
C VAL A 137 -7.86 26.53 10.64
N TYR A 138 -6.90 26.18 11.50
CA TYR A 138 -7.23 25.58 12.81
C TYR A 138 -8.02 26.55 13.72
N PRO A 139 -7.59 27.82 13.92
CA PRO A 139 -8.39 28.80 14.67
C PRO A 139 -9.79 29.06 14.12
N VAL A 140 -9.97 29.03 12.78
CA VAL A 140 -11.31 29.18 12.17
C VAL A 140 -12.20 28.02 12.56
N ALA A 141 -11.70 26.78 12.47
CA ALA A 141 -12.46 25.59 12.82
C ALA A 141 -12.84 25.58 14.30
N GLU A 142 -11.88 25.89 15.18
CA GLU A 142 -12.09 25.98 16.64
C GLU A 142 -13.21 26.96 16.99
N LYS A 143 -13.12 28.21 16.52
CA LYS A 143 -14.15 29.23 16.79
C LYS A 143 -15.53 28.87 16.24
N LEU A 144 -15.60 28.21 15.09
CA LEU A 144 -16.87 27.76 14.53
C LEU A 144 -17.47 26.60 15.34
N GLN A 145 -16.63 25.69 15.86
CA GLN A 145 -17.05 24.60 16.74
C GLN A 145 -17.48 25.10 18.12
N GLU A 146 -16.82 26.11 18.66
CA GLU A 146 -17.26 26.79 19.89
C GLU A 146 -18.64 27.43 19.69
N LYS A 147 -18.87 28.06 18.53
CA LYS A 147 -20.11 28.78 18.23
C LYS A 147 -21.30 27.88 17.92
N TYR A 148 -21.08 26.80 17.16
CA TYR A 148 -22.16 25.97 16.62
C TYR A 148 -22.14 24.52 17.12
N GLY A 149 -21.20 24.17 18.00
CA GLY A 149 -21.02 22.84 18.56
C GLY A 149 -20.05 21.95 17.76
N SER A 150 -19.52 20.92 18.41
CA SER A 150 -18.46 20.05 17.84
C SER A 150 -18.93 19.07 16.76
N LYS A 151 -20.25 18.91 16.58
CA LYS A 151 -20.82 17.94 15.62
C LYS A 151 -21.02 18.50 14.21
N ILE A 152 -20.67 19.75 13.95
CA ILE A 152 -20.75 20.35 12.60
C ILE A 152 -19.67 19.80 11.66
N SER A 153 -19.88 19.94 10.36
CA SER A 153 -18.79 19.88 9.38
C SER A 153 -18.45 21.28 8.90
N ILE A 154 -17.16 21.54 8.70
CA ILE A 154 -16.65 22.83 8.25
C ILE A 154 -15.86 22.61 6.96
N ILE A 155 -16.13 23.47 5.98
CA ILE A 155 -15.30 23.65 4.77
C ILE A 155 -14.78 25.08 4.82
N CYS A 156 -13.48 25.32 4.80
CA CYS A 156 -12.93 26.67 4.97
C CYS A 156 -11.61 26.89 4.23
N ILE A 157 -11.18 28.13 4.19
CA ILE A 157 -9.87 28.54 3.65
C ILE A 157 -9.03 29.24 4.71
N GLY A 158 -7.71 29.11 4.59
CA GLY A 158 -6.75 29.89 5.35
C GLY A 158 -6.35 31.21 4.66
N PRO A 159 -5.31 31.88 5.17
CA PRO A 159 -4.75 33.10 4.59
C PRO A 159 -4.33 32.96 3.12
N ALA A 160 -3.89 31.78 2.68
CA ALA A 160 -3.52 31.56 1.28
C ALA A 160 -4.73 31.74 0.34
N GLY A 161 -5.91 31.24 0.74
CA GLY A 161 -7.14 31.43 -0.02
C GLY A 161 -7.57 32.90 -0.06
N GLU A 162 -7.51 33.61 1.08
CA GLU A 162 -7.83 35.05 1.14
C GLU A 162 -6.90 35.91 0.27
N ARG A 163 -5.64 35.51 0.14
CA ARG A 163 -4.64 36.16 -0.73
C ARG A 163 -4.73 35.73 -2.19
N LEU A 164 -5.65 34.85 -2.54
CA LEU A 164 -5.86 34.33 -3.90
C LEU A 164 -4.63 33.64 -4.49
N TYR A 165 -3.83 33.01 -3.64
CA TYR A 165 -2.65 32.25 -4.05
C TYR A 165 -3.04 31.03 -4.88
N ARG A 166 -2.37 30.82 -6.02
CA ARG A 166 -2.70 29.72 -6.94
C ARG A 166 -2.45 28.32 -6.37
N SER A 167 -1.67 28.20 -5.29
CA SER A 167 -1.51 26.95 -4.54
C SER A 167 -2.49 26.79 -3.35
N ALA A 168 -3.45 27.70 -3.18
CA ALA A 168 -4.37 27.66 -2.05
C ALA A 168 -5.34 26.46 -2.12
N SER A 169 -5.49 25.78 -0.99
CA SER A 169 -6.36 24.63 -0.79
C SER A 169 -7.67 24.99 -0.09
N VAL A 170 -8.63 24.06 -0.15
CA VAL A 170 -9.86 24.11 0.66
C VAL A 170 -9.77 23.04 1.74
N SER A 171 -9.91 23.43 3.00
CA SER A 171 -9.77 22.55 4.17
C SER A 171 -11.11 22.10 4.72
N LEU A 172 -11.20 20.85 5.17
CA LEU A 172 -12.43 20.20 5.62
C LEU A 172 -12.22 19.44 6.94
N THR A 173 -13.23 19.45 7.80
CA THR A 173 -13.19 18.69 9.06
C THR A 173 -13.45 17.20 8.86
N ASP A 174 -12.69 16.39 9.60
CA ASP A 174 -12.92 14.95 9.72
C ASP A 174 -13.89 14.60 10.86
N MET A 175 -14.01 13.30 11.16
CA MET A 175 -14.89 12.79 12.22
C MET A 175 -14.56 13.30 13.63
N LEU A 176 -13.32 13.72 13.85
CA LEU A 176 -12.86 14.24 15.14
C LEU A 176 -12.96 15.77 15.19
N GLY A 177 -13.52 16.39 14.15
CA GLY A 177 -13.59 17.84 14.02
C GLY A 177 -12.28 18.49 13.55
N ASP A 178 -11.26 17.71 13.18
CA ASP A 178 -9.97 18.24 12.77
C ASP A 178 -9.99 18.70 11.30
N PRO A 179 -9.63 19.95 10.97
CA PRO A 179 -9.72 20.50 9.61
C PRO A 179 -8.50 20.16 8.72
N SER A 180 -7.84 19.02 8.94
CA SER A 180 -6.67 18.57 8.16
C SER A 180 -7.00 17.86 6.84
N ARG A 181 -8.28 17.65 6.52
CA ARG A 181 -8.65 17.13 5.18
C ARG A 181 -8.59 18.27 4.20
N SER A 182 -8.15 17.98 2.98
CA SER A 182 -7.94 19.02 2.00
C SER A 182 -8.40 18.58 0.62
N ALA A 183 -9.25 19.39 0.01
CA ALA A 183 -9.34 19.48 -1.45
C ALA A 183 -8.18 20.37 -1.90
N GLY A 184 -7.00 19.74 -1.99
CA GLY A 184 -5.71 20.44 -1.96
C GLY A 184 -5.36 21.19 -3.23
N ARG A 185 -5.61 20.55 -4.37
CA ARG A 185 -4.82 20.81 -5.58
C ARG A 185 -5.52 21.76 -6.55
N GLY A 186 -4.73 22.52 -7.32
CA GLY A 186 -5.23 23.35 -8.43
C GLY A 186 -5.82 24.70 -8.03
N GLY A 187 -5.59 25.17 -6.81
CA GLY A 187 -5.90 26.56 -6.43
C GLY A 187 -7.37 26.85 -6.17
N LEU A 188 -8.17 25.84 -5.82
CA LEU A 188 -9.60 26.01 -5.54
C LEU A 188 -9.85 26.84 -4.27
N GLY A 189 -8.89 26.88 -3.34
CA GLY A 189 -8.93 27.79 -2.18
C GLY A 189 -8.89 29.27 -2.59
N ALA A 190 -8.18 29.61 -3.66
CA ALA A 190 -8.17 30.96 -4.21
C ALA A 190 -9.48 31.30 -4.92
N VAL A 191 -10.11 30.32 -5.60
CA VAL A 191 -11.45 30.51 -6.15
C VAL A 191 -12.44 30.78 -5.02
N MET A 192 -12.41 29.98 -3.94
CA MET A 192 -13.24 30.22 -2.76
C MET A 192 -12.99 31.59 -2.12
N GLY A 193 -11.73 32.02 -2.02
CA GLY A 193 -11.37 33.36 -1.56
C GLY A 193 -11.84 34.48 -2.50
N SER A 194 -11.83 34.28 -3.82
CA SER A 194 -12.33 35.27 -4.81
C SER A 194 -13.83 35.52 -4.68
N LYS A 195 -14.55 34.51 -4.19
CA LYS A 195 -15.97 34.59 -3.85
C LYS A 195 -16.21 35.22 -2.48
N GLY A 196 -15.16 35.65 -1.77
CA GLY A 196 -15.17 36.15 -0.39
C GLY A 196 -15.80 35.16 0.59
N LEU A 197 -15.72 33.86 0.31
CA LEU A 197 -16.27 32.83 1.14
C LEU A 197 -15.17 32.29 2.07
N LYS A 198 -15.29 32.58 3.37
CA LYS A 198 -14.31 32.14 4.38
C LYS A 198 -14.57 30.72 4.84
N ALA A 199 -15.84 30.37 5.04
CA ALA A 199 -16.25 29.06 5.54
C ALA A 199 -17.66 28.65 5.09
N ILE A 200 -17.93 27.35 5.18
CA ILE A 200 -19.25 26.73 5.08
C ILE A 200 -19.40 25.84 6.30
N VAL A 201 -20.51 26.01 7.02
CA VAL A 201 -20.88 25.22 8.19
C VAL A 201 -22.08 24.34 7.82
N LEU A 202 -21.93 23.03 7.96
CA LEU A 202 -22.97 22.04 7.74
C LEU A 202 -23.40 21.44 9.07
N ASP A 203 -24.66 21.62 9.44
CA ASP A 203 -25.26 21.04 10.65
C ASP A 203 -26.49 20.20 10.29
N ASP A 204 -26.32 18.89 10.28
CA ASP A 204 -27.38 17.91 9.99
C ASP A 204 -28.14 17.47 11.25
N SER A 205 -28.03 18.23 12.35
CA SER A 205 -28.78 17.97 13.59
C SER A 205 -30.28 17.98 13.34
N GLY A 206 -30.94 16.86 13.65
CA GLY A 206 -32.37 16.68 13.42
C GLY A 206 -32.76 16.50 11.94
N ALA A 207 -31.81 16.43 11.01
CA ALA A 207 -32.09 16.09 9.62
C ALA A 207 -32.51 14.61 9.49
N PRO A 208 -33.47 14.29 8.60
CA PRO A 208 -33.93 12.91 8.40
C PRO A 208 -32.79 12.01 7.89
N LYS A 209 -33.01 10.69 7.96
CA LYS A 209 -32.17 9.74 7.24
C LYS A 209 -32.38 9.93 5.74
N VAL A 210 -31.35 9.67 4.95
CA VAL A 210 -31.50 9.62 3.49
C VAL A 210 -32.46 8.50 3.10
N GLU A 211 -33.27 8.75 2.07
CA GLU A 211 -34.20 7.78 1.52
C GLU A 211 -33.44 6.68 0.74
N ILE A 212 -33.84 5.43 0.98
CA ILE A 212 -33.34 4.24 0.29
C ILE A 212 -34.57 3.41 -0.09
N LYS A 213 -34.83 3.25 -1.40
CA LYS A 213 -36.03 2.54 -1.86
C LYS A 213 -36.05 1.06 -1.48
N GLU A 214 -34.93 0.36 -1.66
CA GLU A 214 -34.79 -1.07 -1.37
C GLU A 214 -33.87 -1.27 -0.15
N THR A 215 -34.40 -1.01 1.05
CA THR A 215 -33.57 -0.92 2.29
C THR A 215 -32.89 -2.23 2.65
N GLU A 216 -33.58 -3.36 2.55
CA GLU A 216 -33.06 -4.70 2.88
C GLU A 216 -31.93 -5.10 1.93
N ALA A 217 -32.16 -4.95 0.62
CA ALA A 217 -31.16 -5.22 -0.40
C ALA A 217 -29.92 -4.32 -0.23
N PHE A 218 -30.12 -3.03 0.03
CA PHE A 218 -29.03 -2.09 0.28
C PHE A 218 -28.17 -2.53 1.48
N ARG A 219 -28.80 -2.93 2.60
CA ARG A 219 -28.07 -3.38 3.80
C ARG A 219 -27.30 -4.68 3.57
N ALA A 220 -27.87 -5.62 2.81
CA ALA A 220 -27.19 -6.86 2.46
C ALA A 220 -25.92 -6.59 1.64
N LEU A 221 -26.02 -5.72 0.62
CA LEU A 221 -24.88 -5.30 -0.20
C LEU A 221 -23.81 -4.57 0.60
N VAL A 222 -24.21 -3.69 1.52
CA VAL A 222 -23.27 -3.01 2.43
C VAL A 222 -22.52 -4.01 3.29
N LYS A 223 -23.20 -5.03 3.83
CA LYS A 223 -22.55 -6.06 4.65
C LYS A 223 -21.53 -6.86 3.84
N GLU A 224 -21.91 -7.30 2.64
CA GLU A 224 -21.01 -8.01 1.71
C GLU A 224 -19.79 -7.16 1.33
N TRP A 225 -20.01 -5.87 1.07
CA TRP A 225 -18.92 -4.97 0.69
C TRP A 225 -17.98 -4.67 1.87
N ILE A 226 -18.50 -4.51 3.09
CA ILE A 226 -17.67 -4.40 4.29
C ILE A 226 -16.79 -5.65 4.44
N ASP A 227 -17.37 -6.83 4.30
CA ASP A 227 -16.66 -8.10 4.39
C ASP A 227 -15.54 -8.19 3.33
N THR A 228 -15.83 -7.80 2.08
CA THR A 228 -14.85 -7.72 1.00
C THR A 228 -13.67 -6.81 1.38
N LEU A 229 -13.94 -5.62 1.92
CA LEU A 229 -12.90 -4.64 2.26
C LEU A 229 -12.06 -5.06 3.48
N GLN A 230 -12.66 -5.76 4.46
CA GLN A 230 -11.94 -6.24 5.65
C GLN A 230 -10.97 -7.39 5.34
N HIS A 231 -11.27 -8.19 4.31
CA HIS A 231 -10.41 -9.29 3.87
C HIS A 231 -9.47 -8.90 2.73
N ASP A 232 -9.56 -7.67 2.21
CA ASP A 232 -8.66 -7.20 1.16
C ASP A 232 -7.29 -6.79 1.73
N ILE A 233 -6.24 -7.42 1.21
CA ILE A 233 -4.85 -7.19 1.65
C ILE A 233 -4.46 -5.71 1.52
N VAL A 234 -4.82 -5.04 0.41
CA VAL A 234 -4.42 -3.65 0.18
C VAL A 234 -5.09 -2.72 1.17
N CYS A 235 -6.39 -2.93 1.42
CA CYS A 235 -7.14 -2.17 2.42
C CYS A 235 -6.52 -2.33 3.82
N ASN A 236 -6.15 -3.55 4.20
CA ASN A 236 -5.48 -3.83 5.47
C ASN A 236 -4.09 -3.17 5.59
N MET A 237 -3.32 -3.07 4.50
CA MET A 237 -2.05 -2.32 4.52
C MET A 237 -2.30 -0.85 4.86
N TYR A 238 -3.29 -0.23 4.23
CA TYR A 238 -3.65 1.17 4.52
C TYR A 238 -4.19 1.35 5.94
N SER A 239 -4.97 0.41 6.47
CA SER A 239 -5.44 0.45 7.87
C SER A 239 -4.30 0.45 8.87
N LYS A 240 -3.25 -0.30 8.58
CA LYS A 240 -2.11 -0.41 9.47
C LYS A 240 -1.17 0.79 9.35
N PHE A 241 -0.81 1.17 8.13
CA PHE A 241 0.32 2.07 7.88
C PHE A 241 -0.05 3.44 7.31
N GLY A 242 -1.32 3.62 6.92
CA GLY A 242 -1.73 4.77 6.11
C GLY A 242 -1.07 4.76 4.73
N THR A 243 -1.11 5.89 4.03
CA THR A 243 -0.38 6.05 2.77
C THR A 243 1.15 6.06 2.91
N PRO A 244 1.78 6.37 4.07
CA PRO A 244 3.24 6.21 4.23
C PRO A 244 3.79 4.82 3.88
N PHE A 245 2.94 3.79 3.83
CA PHE A 245 3.28 2.48 3.23
C PHE A 245 3.96 2.61 1.85
N ALA A 246 3.63 3.65 1.08
CA ALA A 246 4.22 3.89 -0.23
C ALA A 246 5.68 4.40 -0.20
N VAL A 247 6.23 4.85 0.94
CA VAL A 247 7.59 5.43 1.02
C VAL A 247 8.65 4.41 0.62
N SER A 248 8.65 3.24 1.25
CA SER A 248 9.61 2.17 0.96
C SER A 248 9.47 1.74 -0.49
N ASN A 249 8.27 1.30 -0.90
CA ASN A 249 8.02 0.85 -2.27
C ASN A 249 8.45 1.90 -3.31
N SER A 250 8.07 3.17 -3.14
CA SER A 250 8.39 4.23 -4.10
C SER A 250 9.87 4.57 -4.14
N SER A 251 10.56 4.53 -2.99
CA SER A 251 12.01 4.78 -2.93
C SER A 251 12.80 3.68 -3.64
N TYR A 252 12.47 2.41 -3.38
CA TYR A 252 13.18 1.29 -3.98
C TYR A 252 12.85 1.06 -5.45
N GLN A 253 11.63 1.41 -5.88
CA GLN A 253 11.30 1.51 -7.31
C GLN A 253 11.95 2.71 -8.00
N GLY A 254 12.59 3.62 -7.25
CA GLY A 254 13.23 4.80 -7.81
C GLY A 254 12.24 5.87 -8.26
N THR A 255 11.03 5.93 -7.69
CA THR A 255 9.99 6.90 -8.05
C THR A 255 9.84 8.02 -7.02
N MET A 256 10.36 7.91 -5.80
CA MET A 256 10.17 8.93 -4.77
C MET A 256 11.14 10.10 -4.99
N PRO A 257 10.65 11.34 -5.17
CA PRO A 257 11.51 12.46 -5.52
C PRO A 257 12.49 12.83 -4.39
N GLY A 258 13.76 12.95 -4.74
CA GLY A 258 14.83 13.46 -3.90
C GLY A 258 15.46 14.71 -4.49
N SER A 259 15.75 15.71 -3.64
CA SER A 259 16.51 16.92 -3.99
C SER A 259 15.98 17.67 -5.22
N ASN A 260 14.70 18.05 -5.24
CA ASN A 260 14.01 18.64 -6.40
C ASN A 260 14.07 17.75 -7.66
N TYR A 261 13.61 16.49 -7.52
CA TYR A 261 13.57 15.49 -8.59
C TYR A 261 14.94 15.24 -9.25
N LYS A 262 16.05 15.34 -8.50
CA LYS A 262 17.38 14.93 -8.98
C LYS A 262 17.67 13.46 -8.71
N SER A 263 16.99 12.87 -7.72
CA SER A 263 17.05 11.44 -7.41
C SER A 263 15.64 10.85 -7.32
N GLY A 264 15.50 9.56 -7.64
CA GLY A 264 14.29 8.77 -7.40
C GLY A 264 14.35 7.94 -6.10
N GLN A 265 15.50 8.00 -5.40
CA GLN A 265 15.74 7.33 -4.13
C GLN A 265 16.67 8.21 -3.28
N HIS A 266 16.11 8.92 -2.30
CA HIS A 266 16.91 9.74 -1.39
C HIS A 266 17.57 8.86 -0.32
N LYS A 267 18.88 8.96 -0.07
CA LYS A 267 19.61 8.04 0.85
C LYS A 267 19.01 7.94 2.25
N GLY A 268 18.41 9.02 2.76
CA GLY A 268 17.76 9.04 4.07
C GLY A 268 16.26 8.71 4.08
N PHE A 269 15.69 8.14 3.01
CA PHE A 269 14.25 7.80 2.97
C PHE A 269 13.84 6.85 4.12
N ALA A 270 14.79 6.08 4.67
CA ALA A 270 14.59 5.18 5.80
C ALA A 270 14.02 5.89 7.04
N GLY A 271 14.33 7.18 7.25
CA GLY A 271 13.78 7.96 8.36
C GLY A 271 12.30 8.35 8.21
N LEU A 272 11.72 8.09 7.03
CA LEU A 272 10.35 8.47 6.67
C LEU A 272 9.47 7.26 6.34
N THR A 273 9.92 6.03 6.59
CA THR A 273 9.14 4.83 6.25
C THR A 273 7.91 4.70 7.13
N ALA A 274 6.97 3.87 6.68
CA ALA A 274 5.74 3.62 7.41
C ALA A 274 5.99 3.02 8.79
N GLU A 275 7.01 2.19 8.94
CA GLU A 275 7.41 1.57 10.20
C GLU A 275 7.90 2.63 11.20
N VAL A 276 8.73 3.58 10.75
CA VAL A 276 9.21 4.68 11.59
C VAL A 276 8.05 5.57 12.04
N ILE A 277 7.18 5.95 11.11
CA ILE A 277 6.01 6.79 11.42
C ILE A 277 5.07 6.06 12.36
N GLN A 278 4.83 4.78 12.13
CA GLN A 278 3.96 3.96 12.96
C GLN A 278 4.52 3.81 14.38
N ALA A 279 5.82 3.50 14.52
CA ALA A 279 6.48 3.37 15.81
C ALA A 279 6.37 4.67 16.60
N ASN A 280 6.81 5.78 16.00
CA ASN A 280 6.72 7.12 16.61
C ASN A 280 5.28 7.48 16.99
N MET A 281 4.32 7.22 16.10
CA MET A 281 2.91 7.52 16.33
C MET A 281 2.41 6.78 17.58
N PHE A 282 2.59 5.46 17.65
CA PHE A 282 2.04 4.67 18.76
C PHE A 282 2.76 4.93 20.08
N GLU A 283 4.09 5.00 20.08
CA GLU A 283 4.90 5.27 21.29
C GLU A 283 4.54 6.61 21.94
N ARG A 284 4.10 7.58 21.14
CA ARG A 284 3.80 8.95 21.58
C ARG A 284 2.30 9.20 21.75
N GLY A 285 1.47 8.16 21.75
CA GLY A 285 0.02 8.26 22.03
C GLY A 285 -0.86 8.65 20.83
N GLY A 286 -0.33 8.59 19.62
CA GLY A 286 -1.05 8.78 18.37
C GLY A 286 -1.92 7.57 17.98
N LYS A 287 -2.67 7.70 16.89
CA LYS A 287 -3.58 6.64 16.43
C LYS A 287 -3.93 6.74 14.96
N MET A 288 -4.42 5.62 14.42
CA MET A 288 -5.10 5.52 13.14
C MET A 288 -6.60 5.78 13.30
N HIS A 289 -7.26 6.41 12.33
CA HIS A 289 -8.71 6.56 12.31
C HIS A 289 -9.32 6.70 10.90
N GLY A 290 -10.63 6.53 10.81
CA GLY A 290 -11.39 6.85 9.61
C GLY A 290 -11.49 8.36 9.37
N CYS A 291 -11.30 8.81 8.14
CA CYS A 291 -11.53 10.21 7.78
C CYS A 291 -13.02 10.58 7.72
N MET A 292 -13.91 9.60 7.50
CA MET A 292 -15.36 9.75 7.36
C MET A 292 -16.11 8.65 8.14
N PRO A 293 -17.35 8.90 8.57
CA PRO A 293 -18.20 7.91 9.22
C PRO A 293 -18.38 6.65 8.36
N GLY A 294 -18.24 5.48 8.99
CA GLY A 294 -18.35 4.18 8.33
C GLY A 294 -17.13 3.75 7.51
N CYS A 295 -16.02 4.51 7.53
CA CYS A 295 -14.79 4.09 6.85
C CYS A 295 -14.16 2.87 7.54
N VAL A 296 -14.15 1.74 6.85
CA VAL A 296 -13.53 0.47 7.27
C VAL A 296 -12.00 0.51 7.14
N VAL A 297 -11.47 1.27 6.18
CA VAL A 297 -10.03 1.31 5.88
C VAL A 297 -9.25 2.07 6.95
N GLN A 298 -9.80 3.12 7.57
CA GLN A 298 -9.17 3.82 8.70
C GLN A 298 -7.69 4.25 8.52
N CYS A 299 -7.32 4.68 7.30
CA CYS A 299 -5.93 4.98 6.95
C CYS A 299 -5.35 6.28 7.51
N SER A 300 -6.13 7.09 8.24
CA SER A 300 -5.65 8.41 8.64
C SER A 300 -4.78 8.34 9.88
N ILE A 301 -3.66 9.04 9.84
CA ILE A 301 -2.72 9.15 10.96
C ILE A 301 -2.98 10.43 11.77
N LEU A 302 -3.04 10.31 13.10
CA LEU A 302 -2.81 11.40 14.05
C LEU A 302 -1.41 11.25 14.63
N TYR A 303 -0.50 12.15 14.24
CA TYR A 303 0.92 12.07 14.55
C TYR A 303 1.31 13.09 15.63
N PRO A 304 1.65 12.65 16.85
CA PRO A 304 2.11 13.52 17.92
C PRO A 304 3.64 13.73 17.92
N ASP A 305 4.07 14.81 18.57
CA ASP A 305 5.46 15.08 18.89
C ASP A 305 5.94 14.23 20.08
N LYS A 306 7.20 14.42 20.47
CA LYS A 306 7.83 13.69 21.58
C LYS A 306 7.18 13.92 22.95
N ASN A 307 6.36 14.97 23.10
CA ASN A 307 5.63 15.30 24.31
C ASN A 307 4.16 14.84 24.24
N GLY A 308 3.77 14.08 23.21
CA GLY A 308 2.40 13.63 22.99
C GLY A 308 1.47 14.73 22.46
N GLN A 309 2.00 15.92 22.13
CA GLN A 309 1.20 17.01 21.57
C GLN A 309 1.01 16.80 20.08
N ARG A 310 -0.14 17.21 19.54
CA ARG A 310 -0.42 17.05 18.11
C ARG A 310 0.62 17.79 17.27
N LEU A 311 1.27 17.06 16.35
CA LEU A 311 2.23 17.61 15.40
C LEU A 311 1.70 17.63 13.97
N ALA A 312 0.98 16.58 13.56
CA ALA A 312 0.27 16.53 12.29
C ALA A 312 -0.97 15.64 12.37
N ALA A 313 -1.91 15.83 11.46
CA ALA A 313 -3.02 14.92 11.21
C ALA A 313 -3.12 14.64 9.70
N ALA A 314 -3.71 13.52 9.31
CA ALA A 314 -3.72 13.06 7.93
C ALA A 314 -2.31 13.04 7.35
N PHE A 315 -1.35 12.40 8.03
CA PHE A 315 0.06 12.44 7.63
C PHE A 315 0.32 11.51 6.43
N GLU A 316 0.18 12.06 5.23
CA GLU A 316 0.18 11.28 3.97
C GLU A 316 1.58 11.15 3.33
N TYR A 317 1.73 10.13 2.48
CA TYR A 317 2.89 9.91 1.61
C TYR A 317 3.37 11.16 0.86
N GLU A 318 2.44 11.90 0.26
CA GLU A 318 2.78 13.09 -0.55
C GLU A 318 3.47 14.18 0.28
N ALA A 319 3.15 14.32 1.57
CA ALA A 319 3.87 15.24 2.45
C ALA A 319 5.30 14.75 2.71
N LEU A 320 5.49 13.44 2.95
CA LEU A 320 6.81 12.82 3.14
C LEU A 320 7.69 12.94 1.90
N ALA A 321 7.11 12.81 0.72
CA ALA A 321 7.83 12.97 -0.54
C ALA A 321 8.18 14.43 -0.80
N LEU A 322 7.21 15.35 -0.78
CA LEU A 322 7.39 16.71 -1.31
C LEU A 322 7.92 17.71 -0.28
N LEU A 323 7.59 17.54 1.01
CA LEU A 323 8.14 18.34 2.11
C LEU A 323 9.29 17.63 2.83
N GLY A 324 9.52 16.34 2.53
CA GLY A 324 10.64 15.55 3.05
C GLY A 324 11.75 15.37 2.03
N THR A 325 11.81 14.21 1.38
CA THR A 325 12.94 13.81 0.52
C THR A 325 13.21 14.77 -0.62
N ASN A 326 12.17 15.39 -1.19
CA ASN A 326 12.32 16.40 -2.24
C ASN A 326 13.09 17.64 -1.77
N LEU A 327 13.08 17.93 -0.46
CA LEU A 327 13.80 19.03 0.20
C LEU A 327 15.05 18.56 0.95
N ASP A 328 15.43 17.29 0.81
CA ASP A 328 16.48 16.60 1.57
C ASP A 328 16.23 16.56 3.10
N ILE A 329 14.97 16.71 3.52
CA ILE A 329 14.54 16.59 4.92
C ILE A 329 14.09 15.15 5.17
N THR A 330 14.69 14.49 6.15
CA THR A 330 14.48 13.04 6.38
C THR A 330 14.05 12.68 7.80
N ASP A 331 13.79 13.69 8.63
CA ASP A 331 13.19 13.51 9.96
C ASP A 331 11.67 13.66 9.86
N ALA A 332 10.94 12.66 10.38
CA ALA A 332 9.48 12.63 10.29
C ALA A 332 8.80 13.76 11.07
N ASP A 333 9.37 14.22 12.19
CA ASP A 333 8.81 15.32 12.98
C ASP A 333 8.97 16.65 12.24
N ASP A 334 10.10 16.85 11.56
CA ASP A 334 10.33 18.03 10.72
C ASP A 334 9.35 18.10 9.54
N VAL A 335 9.12 16.98 8.85
CA VAL A 335 8.10 16.95 7.79
C VAL A 335 6.70 17.20 8.36
N ALA A 336 6.38 16.62 9.52
CA ALA A 336 5.10 16.84 10.19
C ALA A 336 4.88 18.33 10.54
N ARG A 337 5.92 19.05 11.01
CA ARG A 337 5.87 20.51 11.24
C ARG A 337 5.58 21.29 9.97
N LEU A 338 6.28 20.99 8.88
CA LEU A 338 6.04 21.67 7.59
C LEU A 338 4.62 21.42 7.09
N LYS A 339 4.15 20.17 7.20
CA LYS A 339 2.77 19.83 6.84
C LYS A 339 1.76 20.63 7.66
N PHE A 340 1.94 20.70 8.98
CA PHE A 340 1.05 21.47 9.85
C PHE A 340 0.98 22.95 9.45
N ILE A 341 2.13 23.56 9.11
CA ILE A 341 2.16 24.96 8.65
C ILE A 341 1.38 25.11 7.33
N CYS A 342 1.61 24.22 6.35
CA CYS A 342 0.87 24.24 5.09
C CYS A 342 -0.65 24.09 5.29
N ASP A 343 -1.08 23.12 6.09
CA ASP A 343 -2.49 22.89 6.41
C ASP A 343 -3.11 24.13 7.08
N ASN A 344 -2.39 24.73 8.04
CA ASN A 344 -2.87 25.88 8.78
C ASN A 344 -2.97 27.15 7.92
N LEU A 345 -2.06 27.32 6.95
CA LEU A 345 -2.11 28.40 5.97
C LEU A 345 -3.16 28.17 4.88
N GLY A 346 -3.59 26.92 4.66
CA GLY A 346 -4.48 26.51 3.58
C GLY A 346 -3.74 26.39 2.25
N LEU A 347 -2.60 25.69 2.23
CA LEU A 347 -1.75 25.48 1.06
C LEU A 347 -1.79 24.01 0.58
N ASP A 348 -1.66 23.80 -0.73
CA ASP A 348 -1.33 22.50 -1.32
C ASP A 348 0.09 22.09 -0.93
N VAL A 349 0.24 20.99 -0.18
CA VAL A 349 1.55 20.48 0.26
C VAL A 349 2.44 20.07 -0.91
N ILE A 350 1.87 19.58 -2.01
CA ILE A 350 2.63 19.13 -3.19
C ILE A 350 3.21 20.35 -3.91
N GLU A 351 2.35 21.31 -4.22
CA GLU A 351 2.74 22.55 -4.90
C GLU A 351 3.73 23.38 -4.06
N SER A 352 3.52 23.41 -2.74
CA SER A 352 4.42 24.09 -1.80
C SER A 352 5.78 23.41 -1.73
N GLY A 353 5.83 22.08 -1.60
CA GLY A 353 7.08 21.33 -1.58
C GLY A 353 7.87 21.45 -2.88
N ALA A 354 7.19 21.44 -4.03
CA ALA A 354 7.84 21.69 -5.32
C ALA A 354 8.42 23.12 -5.43
N SER A 355 7.67 24.13 -4.97
CA SER A 355 8.11 25.53 -4.94
C SER A 355 9.32 25.73 -4.02
N LEU A 356 9.32 25.10 -2.85
CA LEU A 356 10.46 25.10 -1.93
C LEU A 356 11.67 24.37 -2.52
N GLY A 357 11.48 23.27 -3.26
CA GLY A 357 12.58 22.57 -3.95
C GLY A 357 13.24 23.41 -5.04
N VAL A 358 12.45 24.19 -5.78
CA VAL A 358 12.96 25.19 -6.73
C VAL A 358 13.70 26.33 -6.00
N ALA A 359 13.16 26.82 -4.88
CA ALA A 359 13.80 27.84 -4.06
C ALA A 359 15.14 27.36 -3.47
N ALA A 360 15.23 26.09 -3.04
CA ALA A 360 16.47 25.46 -2.62
C ALA A 360 17.47 25.37 -3.77
N SER A 361 17.01 25.00 -4.97
CA SER A 361 17.84 24.96 -6.18
C SER A 361 18.40 26.35 -6.57
N ALA A 362 17.67 27.42 -6.23
CA ALA A 362 18.09 28.82 -6.42
C ALA A 362 18.93 29.38 -5.25
N GLY A 363 19.27 28.57 -4.25
CA GLY A 363 20.03 29.01 -3.07
C GLY A 363 19.25 29.90 -2.09
N LYS A 364 17.91 29.95 -2.18
CA LYS A 364 17.04 30.69 -1.25
C LYS A 364 16.68 29.88 0.01
N MET A 365 16.90 28.58 -0.03
CA MET A 365 16.72 27.66 1.08
C MET A 365 17.93 26.72 1.15
N LYS A 366 18.40 26.41 2.36
CA LYS A 366 19.40 25.37 2.57
C LYS A 366 18.71 23.99 2.54
N ALA A 367 19.13 23.11 1.64
CA ALA A 367 18.61 21.75 1.55
C ALA A 367 18.84 20.98 2.87
N GLY A 368 17.85 20.19 3.29
CA GLY A 368 17.84 19.46 4.56
C GLY A 368 17.66 20.32 5.81
N ASP A 369 17.50 21.64 5.69
CA ASP A 369 17.27 22.54 6.82
C ASP A 369 15.79 22.94 6.94
N VAL A 370 15.10 22.33 7.91
CA VAL A 370 13.70 22.61 8.20
C VAL A 370 13.46 24.08 8.57
N GLN A 371 14.41 24.76 9.22
CA GLN A 371 14.22 26.16 9.64
C GLN A 371 14.22 27.10 8.44
N SER A 372 15.08 26.83 7.45
CA SER A 372 15.04 27.55 6.17
C SER A 372 13.71 27.35 5.44
N ALA A 373 13.14 26.13 5.45
CA ALA A 373 11.82 25.88 4.87
C ALA A 373 10.70 26.64 5.60
N ILE A 374 10.70 26.60 6.94
CA ILE A 374 9.74 27.34 7.78
C ILE A 374 9.81 28.84 7.50
N LYS A 375 11.01 29.41 7.34
CA LYS A 375 11.18 30.82 6.99
C LYS A 375 10.50 31.16 5.66
N LEU A 376 10.66 30.35 4.62
CA LEU A 376 9.99 30.58 3.34
C LEU A 376 8.46 30.43 3.43
N LEU A 377 7.95 29.47 4.20
CA LEU A 377 6.50 29.37 4.47
C LEU A 377 5.97 30.59 5.23
N THR A 378 6.78 31.16 6.13
CA THR A 378 6.46 32.40 6.85
C THR A 378 6.42 33.59 5.89
N GLU A 379 7.29 33.64 4.87
CA GLU A 379 7.23 34.66 3.82
C GLU A 379 5.93 34.58 3.01
N ILE A 380 5.43 33.38 2.72
CA ILE A 380 4.12 33.18 2.06
C ILE A 380 3.00 33.79 2.92
N GLU A 381 3.00 33.50 4.23
CA GLU A 381 2.03 34.04 5.19
C GLU A 381 2.04 35.59 5.22
N GLN A 382 3.24 36.16 5.33
CA GLN A 382 3.46 37.62 5.37
C GLN A 382 3.12 38.30 4.04
N GLY A 383 3.23 37.56 2.93
CA GLY A 383 3.02 38.10 1.59
C GLY A 383 4.17 38.99 1.15
N THR A 384 5.41 38.60 1.47
CA THR A 384 6.60 39.22 0.87
C THR A 384 6.59 38.99 -0.65
N GLU A 385 7.46 39.65 -1.39
CA GLU A 385 7.59 39.43 -2.83
C GLU A 385 7.88 37.95 -3.15
N LEU A 386 8.93 37.39 -2.54
CA LEU A 386 9.26 35.97 -2.71
C LEU A 386 8.15 35.05 -2.21
N GLY A 387 7.56 35.34 -1.05
CA GLY A 387 6.42 34.61 -0.50
C GLY A 387 5.20 34.60 -1.44
N THR A 388 4.96 35.70 -2.15
CA THR A 388 3.89 35.80 -3.15
C THR A 388 4.16 34.86 -4.33
N TYR A 389 5.40 34.80 -4.85
CA TYR A 389 5.73 33.88 -5.93
C TYR A 389 5.64 32.41 -5.50
N LEU A 390 6.13 32.10 -4.29
CA LEU A 390 6.02 30.77 -3.67
C LEU A 390 4.56 30.33 -3.52
N GLY A 391 3.68 31.19 -2.98
CA GLY A 391 2.25 30.91 -2.87
C GLY A 391 1.54 30.81 -4.24
N ASN A 392 2.13 31.34 -5.30
CA ASN A 392 1.57 31.26 -6.64
C ASN A 392 2.02 30.01 -7.43
N GLY A 393 2.70 29.07 -6.77
CA GLY A 393 3.04 27.76 -7.30
C GLY A 393 4.40 27.68 -7.98
N VAL A 394 4.80 26.46 -8.33
CA VAL A 394 6.19 26.14 -8.67
C VAL A 394 6.61 26.75 -10.00
N VAL A 395 5.69 26.82 -10.99
CA VAL A 395 5.98 27.41 -12.30
C VAL A 395 6.31 28.90 -12.17
N ARG A 396 5.53 29.63 -11.37
CA ARG A 396 5.76 31.07 -11.14
C ARG A 396 6.99 31.32 -10.28
N THR A 397 7.23 30.48 -9.27
CA THR A 397 8.45 30.48 -8.47
C THR A 397 9.69 30.29 -9.34
N ALA A 398 9.69 29.27 -10.20
CA ALA A 398 10.81 28.96 -11.07
C ALA A 398 11.10 30.09 -12.06
N LYS A 399 10.05 30.67 -12.67
CA LYS A 399 10.18 31.82 -13.55
C LYS A 399 10.77 33.05 -12.84
N TYR A 400 10.32 33.34 -11.62
CA TYR A 400 10.83 34.47 -10.82
C TYR A 400 12.30 34.28 -10.42
N LEU A 401 12.68 33.05 -10.05
CA LEU A 401 14.04 32.72 -9.60
C LEU A 401 15.00 32.40 -10.76
N GLY A 402 14.53 32.35 -12.00
CA GLY A 402 15.35 32.01 -13.17
C GLY A 402 15.82 30.56 -13.17
N ILE A 403 14.98 29.61 -12.73
CA ILE A 403 15.29 28.18 -12.67
C ILE A 403 14.62 27.42 -13.80
N ASP A 404 15.42 26.73 -14.63
CA ASP A 404 14.91 25.95 -15.78
C ASP A 404 14.37 24.57 -15.40
N ARG A 405 14.81 24.00 -14.27
CA ARG A 405 14.24 22.75 -13.73
C ARG A 405 12.91 23.04 -13.05
N VAL A 406 11.84 23.05 -13.83
CA VAL A 406 10.47 23.25 -13.33
C VAL A 406 9.78 21.89 -13.16
N PRO A 407 9.61 21.36 -11.93
CA PRO A 407 8.95 20.07 -11.70
C PRO A 407 7.43 20.19 -11.80
N ALA A 408 6.92 20.61 -12.96
CA ALA A 408 5.50 20.77 -13.23
C ALA A 408 5.13 20.28 -14.63
N ILE A 409 3.94 19.71 -14.78
CA ILE A 409 3.35 19.34 -16.05
C ILE A 409 1.96 19.98 -16.14
N LYS A 410 1.66 20.63 -17.26
CA LYS A 410 0.42 21.40 -17.48
C LYS A 410 0.15 22.44 -16.37
N GLY A 411 1.18 23.18 -15.99
CA GLY A 411 1.08 24.27 -15.02
C GLY A 411 0.99 23.84 -13.54
N GLN A 412 0.99 22.54 -13.24
CA GLN A 412 0.83 22.01 -11.89
C GLN A 412 2.02 21.15 -11.49
N ALA A 413 2.45 21.22 -10.22
CA ALA A 413 3.57 20.44 -9.71
C ALA A 413 3.36 18.93 -9.93
N ILE A 414 4.46 18.24 -10.27
CA ILE A 414 4.51 16.79 -10.29
C ILE A 414 4.32 16.29 -8.83
N PRO A 415 3.47 15.29 -8.56
CA PRO A 415 3.35 14.64 -7.25
C PRO A 415 4.55 13.76 -6.87
N GLY A 416 4.45 13.03 -5.76
CA GLY A 416 5.50 12.22 -5.16
C GLY A 416 5.92 10.97 -5.96
N HIS A 417 5.59 10.89 -7.24
CA HIS A 417 5.94 9.76 -8.10
C HIS A 417 6.59 10.26 -9.39
N ASP A 418 7.89 10.06 -9.52
CA ASP A 418 8.67 10.55 -10.65
C ASP A 418 8.27 9.84 -11.95
N PRO A 419 7.81 10.58 -12.98
CA PRO A 419 7.30 10.00 -14.22
C PRO A 419 8.35 9.18 -14.97
N ARG A 420 9.65 9.41 -14.74
CA ARG A 420 10.74 8.66 -15.40
C ARG A 420 10.80 7.19 -14.97
N ALA A 421 10.41 6.90 -13.73
CA ALA A 421 10.40 5.54 -13.17
C ALA A 421 8.99 4.92 -13.07
N VAL A 422 7.93 5.75 -13.11
CA VAL A 422 6.53 5.30 -13.19
C VAL A 422 5.83 5.86 -14.44
N LYS A 423 6.18 5.31 -15.61
CA LYS A 423 5.79 5.88 -16.90
C LYS A 423 4.26 5.92 -17.11
N GLY A 424 3.52 4.96 -16.57
CA GLY A 424 2.05 4.98 -16.66
C GLY A 424 1.42 6.17 -15.91
N THR A 425 2.05 6.62 -14.83
CA THR A 425 1.62 7.80 -14.08
C THR A 425 2.17 9.08 -14.71
N GLY A 426 3.37 9.05 -15.32
CA GLY A 426 3.81 10.13 -16.20
C GLY A 426 2.86 10.38 -17.38
N MET A 427 2.31 9.30 -17.94
CA MET A 427 1.25 9.36 -18.93
C MET A 427 -0.01 10.03 -18.36
N THR A 428 -0.45 9.66 -17.15
CA THR A 428 -1.53 10.37 -16.45
C THR A 428 -1.24 11.86 -16.30
N TYR A 429 -0.04 12.26 -15.88
CA TYR A 429 0.31 13.68 -15.73
C TYR A 429 0.24 14.44 -17.06
N ALA A 430 0.65 13.81 -18.15
CA ALA A 430 0.60 14.40 -19.48
C ALA A 430 -0.82 14.44 -20.09
N THR A 431 -1.76 13.60 -19.66
CA THR A 431 -3.10 13.51 -20.29
C THR A 431 -4.28 13.94 -19.45
N SER A 432 -4.18 13.86 -18.12
CA SER A 432 -5.26 14.20 -17.21
C SER A 432 -5.86 15.58 -17.56
N PRO A 433 -7.19 15.71 -17.56
CA PRO A 433 -7.85 16.99 -17.82
C PRO A 433 -7.69 17.99 -16.67
N MET A 434 -7.14 17.56 -15.52
CA MET A 434 -7.06 18.34 -14.28
C MET A 434 -5.65 18.83 -13.96
N GLY A 435 -4.67 18.57 -14.84
CA GLY A 435 -3.24 18.81 -14.58
C GLY A 435 -2.51 17.57 -14.03
N ALA A 436 -1.25 17.74 -13.66
CA ALA A 436 -0.38 16.66 -13.18
C ALA A 436 -0.84 16.10 -11.83
N ASP A 437 -1.79 15.16 -11.83
CA ASP A 437 -2.39 14.59 -10.62
C ASP A 437 -2.31 13.06 -10.57
N HIS A 438 -1.79 12.53 -9.46
CA HIS A 438 -1.61 11.09 -9.30
C HIS A 438 -2.93 10.42 -8.90
N THR A 439 -3.82 11.15 -8.22
CA THR A 439 -5.16 10.65 -7.87
C THR A 439 -6.02 10.42 -9.11
N ALA A 440 -5.72 11.11 -10.21
CA ALA A 440 -6.37 10.88 -11.50
C ALA A 440 -5.95 9.53 -12.12
N GLY A 441 -4.81 8.93 -11.76
CA GLY A 441 -4.36 7.69 -12.41
C GLY A 441 -2.98 7.23 -11.94
N LEU A 442 -2.96 6.42 -10.89
CA LEU A 442 -1.74 5.94 -10.25
C LEU A 442 -1.38 4.51 -10.68
N THR A 443 -0.15 4.29 -11.13
CA THR A 443 0.33 3.03 -11.71
C THR A 443 1.64 2.54 -11.09
N TYR A 444 2.02 2.98 -9.88
CA TYR A 444 3.32 2.67 -9.26
C TYR A 444 3.61 1.15 -9.17
N ARG A 445 2.59 0.31 -8.99
CA ARG A 445 2.74 -1.16 -8.98
C ARG A 445 3.14 -1.77 -10.33
N ALA A 446 3.12 -0.99 -11.41
CA ALA A 446 3.44 -1.39 -12.77
C ALA A 446 4.34 -0.35 -13.47
N GLY A 447 5.18 0.37 -12.72
CA GLY A 447 5.84 1.59 -13.17
C GLY A 447 6.60 1.50 -14.49
N LEU A 448 7.32 0.40 -14.73
CA LEU A 448 8.09 0.14 -15.95
C LEU A 448 7.47 -0.95 -16.85
N SER A 449 6.20 -1.30 -16.63
CA SER A 449 5.50 -2.29 -17.45
C SER A 449 5.33 -1.82 -18.91
N LYS A 450 4.88 -2.71 -19.80
CA LYS A 450 4.52 -2.33 -21.18
C LYS A 450 3.11 -1.69 -21.21
N ASN A 451 2.78 -1.01 -22.32
CA ASN A 451 1.46 -0.42 -22.61
C ASN A 451 1.05 0.72 -21.66
N GLN A 452 1.88 1.75 -21.58
CA GLN A 452 1.71 2.83 -20.60
C GLN A 452 0.43 3.65 -20.86
N ALA A 453 0.09 3.94 -22.12
CA ALA A 453 -1.19 4.56 -22.47
C ALA A 453 -2.40 3.75 -21.97
N LYS A 454 -2.41 2.42 -22.20
CA LYS A 454 -3.50 1.55 -21.76
C LYS A 454 -3.61 1.49 -20.24
N ASN A 455 -2.48 1.42 -19.54
CA ASN A 455 -2.43 1.42 -18.08
C ASN A 455 -2.99 2.73 -17.50
N SER A 456 -2.52 3.86 -18.03
CA SER A 456 -2.99 5.21 -17.69
C SER A 456 -4.50 5.35 -17.91
N LEU A 457 -4.98 5.05 -19.13
CA LEU A 457 -6.40 5.12 -19.50
C LEU A 457 -7.28 4.33 -18.52
N ARG A 458 -6.90 3.07 -18.24
CA ARG A 458 -7.62 2.22 -17.28
C ARG A 458 -7.71 2.86 -15.90
N THR A 459 -6.61 3.40 -15.39
CA THR A 459 -6.59 4.03 -14.06
C THR A 459 -7.35 5.36 -14.03
N GLN A 460 -7.34 6.13 -15.13
CA GLN A 460 -8.11 7.37 -15.25
C GLN A 460 -9.62 7.13 -15.29
N VAL A 461 -10.08 6.12 -16.03
CA VAL A 461 -11.52 5.74 -15.98
C VAL A 461 -11.92 5.33 -14.56
N LYS A 462 -11.08 4.55 -13.88
CA LYS A 462 -11.35 4.08 -12.52
C LYS A 462 -11.36 5.21 -11.48
N ALA A 463 -10.41 6.14 -11.56
CA ALA A 463 -10.38 7.32 -10.69
C ALA A 463 -11.60 8.21 -10.93
N SER A 464 -11.94 8.47 -12.20
CA SER A 464 -13.14 9.24 -12.56
C SER A 464 -14.42 8.60 -12.01
N ALA A 465 -14.50 7.27 -12.00
CA ALA A 465 -15.61 6.55 -11.38
C ALA A 465 -15.67 6.82 -9.87
N CYS A 466 -14.54 6.66 -9.16
CA CYS A 466 -14.48 6.95 -7.72
C CYS A 466 -14.94 8.38 -7.42
N ASP A 467 -14.41 9.38 -8.12
CA ASP A 467 -14.74 10.78 -7.82
C ASP A 467 -16.17 11.14 -8.22
N THR A 468 -16.71 10.56 -9.30
CA THR A 468 -18.12 10.76 -9.72
C THR A 468 -19.10 10.20 -8.69
N PHE A 469 -18.79 9.03 -8.13
CA PHE A 469 -19.67 8.35 -7.18
C PHE A 469 -19.38 8.69 -5.71
N GLY A 470 -18.35 9.49 -5.44
CA GLY A 470 -17.94 9.88 -4.08
C GLY A 470 -17.22 8.78 -3.30
N TYR A 471 -16.60 7.83 -4.00
CA TYR A 471 -15.91 6.70 -3.40
C TYR A 471 -14.43 7.00 -3.12
N CYS A 472 -13.89 6.45 -2.02
CA CYS A 472 -12.47 6.61 -1.71
C CYS A 472 -11.57 5.71 -2.56
N LEU A 473 -10.63 6.31 -3.32
CA LEU A 473 -9.66 5.59 -4.14
C LEU A 473 -8.82 4.55 -3.36
N ASN A 474 -8.45 4.84 -2.10
CA ASN A 474 -7.68 3.90 -1.26
C ASN A 474 -8.48 2.67 -0.80
N ALA A 475 -9.79 2.67 -1.00
CA ALA A 475 -10.66 1.55 -0.64
C ALA A 475 -10.98 0.65 -1.85
N LEU A 476 -10.41 0.92 -3.03
CA LEU A 476 -10.54 0.01 -4.16
C LEU A 476 -9.85 -1.31 -3.84
N PRO A 477 -10.57 -2.44 -3.75
CA PRO A 477 -9.96 -3.72 -3.43
C PRO A 477 -9.02 -4.15 -4.57
N GLY A 478 -7.94 -4.82 -4.19
CA GLY A 478 -7.00 -5.47 -5.11
C GLY A 478 -7.50 -6.84 -5.59
N GLY A 479 -8.40 -7.46 -4.84
CA GLY A 479 -9.00 -8.78 -5.13
C GLY A 479 -10.00 -8.81 -6.29
N LYS A 480 -10.81 -9.87 -6.40
CA LYS A 480 -11.71 -10.11 -7.56
C LYS A 480 -12.95 -9.24 -7.62
N ALA A 481 -13.39 -8.65 -6.51
CA ALA A 481 -14.59 -7.82 -6.46
C ALA A 481 -14.56 -6.67 -7.50
N SER A 482 -15.71 -6.42 -8.15
CA SER A 482 -15.88 -5.29 -9.08
C SER A 482 -16.45 -4.08 -8.35
N PHE A 483 -15.75 -2.96 -8.44
CA PHE A 483 -16.20 -1.68 -7.89
C PHE A 483 -17.41 -1.15 -8.67
N TYR A 484 -17.42 -1.29 -9.99
CA TYR A 484 -18.52 -0.79 -10.82
C TYR A 484 -19.83 -1.53 -10.53
N GLU A 485 -19.75 -2.85 -10.31
CA GLU A 485 -20.90 -3.69 -9.97
C GLU A 485 -21.52 -3.30 -8.61
N VAL A 486 -20.70 -3.07 -7.58
CA VAL A 486 -21.26 -2.68 -6.27
C VAL A 486 -21.87 -1.28 -6.32
N VAL A 487 -21.29 -0.35 -7.07
CA VAL A 487 -21.87 0.98 -7.28
C VAL A 487 -23.22 0.87 -7.98
N ALA A 488 -23.30 0.07 -9.05
CA ALA A 488 -24.54 -0.15 -9.79
C ALA A 488 -25.64 -0.66 -8.85
N LYS A 489 -25.37 -1.73 -8.10
CA LYS A 489 -26.33 -2.32 -7.16
C LYS A 489 -26.76 -1.37 -6.05
N LEU A 490 -25.83 -0.59 -5.49
CA LEU A 490 -26.14 0.40 -4.44
C LEU A 490 -26.97 1.56 -5.00
N LEU A 491 -26.70 2.03 -6.22
CA LEU A 491 -27.49 3.07 -6.88
C LEU A 491 -28.91 2.56 -7.17
N SER A 492 -29.03 1.35 -7.72
CA SER A 492 -30.33 0.70 -7.97
C SER A 492 -31.13 0.57 -6.68
N ALA A 493 -30.52 0.11 -5.60
CA ALA A 493 -31.20 -0.03 -4.31
C ALA A 493 -31.57 1.32 -3.67
N ARG A 494 -30.76 2.37 -3.86
CA ARG A 494 -31.07 3.72 -3.34
C ARG A 494 -32.22 4.36 -4.09
N TYR A 495 -32.20 4.36 -5.43
CA TYR A 495 -33.10 5.16 -6.27
C TYR A 495 -34.26 4.37 -6.89
N GLY A 496 -34.16 3.04 -6.96
CA GLY A 496 -35.12 2.14 -7.61
C GLY A 496 -35.00 2.09 -9.14
N ASP A 497 -33.88 2.55 -9.70
CA ASP A 497 -33.57 2.45 -11.13
C ASP A 497 -32.86 1.09 -11.42
N ASP A 498 -32.94 0.57 -12.65
CA ASP A 498 -32.16 -0.61 -13.09
C ASP A 498 -30.77 -0.15 -13.57
N VAL A 499 -29.88 0.16 -12.64
CA VAL A 499 -28.48 0.52 -12.93
C VAL A 499 -27.64 -0.75 -13.03
N ARG A 500 -26.89 -0.89 -14.12
CA ARG A 500 -26.01 -2.03 -14.39
C ARG A 500 -24.54 -1.60 -14.34
N HIS A 501 -23.65 -2.59 -14.23
CA HIS A 501 -22.20 -2.41 -14.31
C HIS A 501 -21.77 -1.45 -15.43
N ASP A 502 -22.24 -1.70 -16.65
CA ASP A 502 -21.83 -0.92 -17.82
C ASP A 502 -22.32 0.53 -17.76
N ASP A 503 -23.48 0.80 -17.16
CA ASP A 503 -23.97 2.17 -16.99
C ASP A 503 -23.01 3.00 -16.11
N VAL A 504 -22.48 2.38 -15.05
CA VAL A 504 -21.49 3.02 -14.17
C VAL A 504 -20.19 3.31 -14.93
N VAL A 505 -19.74 2.38 -15.77
CA VAL A 505 -18.57 2.59 -16.63
C VAL A 505 -18.82 3.72 -17.63
N GLU A 506 -19.97 3.75 -18.30
CA GLU A 506 -20.33 4.80 -19.26
C GLU A 506 -20.44 6.18 -18.59
N MET A 507 -21.08 6.29 -17.41
CA MET A 507 -21.12 7.54 -16.63
C MET A 507 -19.72 8.04 -16.26
N SER A 508 -18.81 7.12 -15.93
CA SER A 508 -17.42 7.44 -15.59
C SER A 508 -16.66 7.96 -16.81
N LYS A 509 -16.81 7.32 -17.97
CA LYS A 509 -16.24 7.79 -19.24
C LYS A 509 -16.83 9.14 -19.67
N GLN A 510 -18.13 9.33 -19.50
CA GLN A 510 -18.80 10.58 -19.84
C GLN A 510 -18.28 11.74 -18.99
N SER A 511 -17.98 11.50 -17.70
CA SER A 511 -17.38 12.51 -16.83
C SER A 511 -16.01 12.97 -17.34
N LEU A 512 -15.17 12.04 -17.83
CA LEU A 512 -13.90 12.39 -18.49
C LEU A 512 -14.10 13.18 -19.78
N LYS A 513 -15.03 12.75 -20.64
CA LYS A 513 -15.37 13.47 -21.88
C LYS A 513 -15.85 14.89 -21.60
N ASP A 514 -16.68 15.09 -20.58
CA ASP A 514 -17.18 16.40 -20.20
C ASP A 514 -16.04 17.31 -19.70
N MET A 515 -15.09 16.78 -18.92
CA MET A 515 -13.90 17.54 -18.52
C MET A 515 -13.00 17.90 -19.71
N LEU A 516 -12.77 16.96 -20.63
CA LEU A 516 -11.99 17.20 -21.86
C LEU A 516 -12.66 18.28 -22.72
N LYS A 517 -13.98 18.20 -22.91
CA LYS A 517 -14.78 19.18 -23.66
C LYS A 517 -14.66 20.59 -23.09
N PHE A 518 -14.76 20.75 -21.76
CA PHE A 518 -14.58 22.07 -21.15
C PHE A 518 -13.20 22.66 -21.47
N ASN A 519 -12.17 21.81 -21.44
CA ASN A 519 -10.80 22.23 -21.70
C ASN A 519 -10.52 22.61 -23.16
N GLU A 520 -11.29 22.12 -24.14
CA GLU A 520 -11.17 22.54 -25.55
C GLU A 520 -11.34 24.05 -25.71
N GLY A 521 -12.25 24.65 -24.94
CA GLY A 521 -12.47 26.10 -24.92
C GLY A 521 -11.54 26.87 -23.98
N ALA A 522 -10.89 26.18 -23.03
CA ALA A 522 -10.07 26.80 -21.99
C ALA A 522 -8.63 27.04 -22.45
N GLU A 523 -7.88 27.87 -21.73
CA GLU A 523 -6.46 28.10 -21.99
C GLU A 523 -5.63 26.81 -21.82
N PHE A 524 -6.05 25.93 -20.91
CA PHE A 524 -5.44 24.63 -20.68
C PHE A 524 -5.39 23.75 -21.93
N GLY A 525 -6.48 23.62 -22.69
CA GLY A 525 -6.51 22.79 -23.91
C GLY A 525 -5.69 23.38 -25.07
N LYS A 526 -5.39 24.68 -25.00
CA LYS A 526 -4.54 25.38 -25.97
C LYS A 526 -3.05 25.28 -25.61
N ASN A 527 -2.71 24.91 -24.38
CA ASN A 527 -1.34 24.78 -23.94
C ASN A 527 -0.68 23.54 -24.59
N LYS A 528 0.30 23.79 -25.46
CA LYS A 528 1.13 22.79 -26.14
C LYS A 528 2.57 22.78 -25.62
N GLU A 529 2.80 23.28 -24.40
CA GLU A 529 4.11 23.26 -23.77
C GLU A 529 4.64 21.81 -23.71
N PRO A 530 5.89 21.58 -24.13
CA PRO A 530 6.50 20.27 -24.02
C PRO A 530 6.67 19.87 -22.56
N LEU A 531 6.78 18.57 -22.30
CA LEU A 531 7.15 18.07 -20.97
C LEU A 531 8.50 18.65 -20.52
N PRO A 532 8.73 18.84 -19.20
CA PRO A 532 9.97 19.41 -18.70
C PRO A 532 11.20 18.66 -19.23
N LYS A 533 12.23 19.40 -19.69
CA LYS A 533 13.43 18.81 -20.28
C LYS A 533 14.05 17.73 -19.40
N PHE A 534 14.17 17.99 -18.09
CA PHE A 534 14.75 17.02 -17.15
C PHE A 534 13.99 15.68 -17.10
N VAL A 535 12.68 15.68 -17.37
CA VAL A 535 11.87 14.45 -17.42
C VAL A 535 12.18 13.64 -18.69
N ARG A 536 12.47 14.30 -19.81
CA ARG A 536 12.78 13.68 -21.11
C ARG A 536 14.25 13.29 -21.26
N GLU A 537 15.17 14.10 -20.75
CA GLU A 537 16.59 14.05 -21.10
C GLU A 537 17.48 13.50 -19.97
N GLU A 538 17.09 13.64 -18.70
CA GLU A 538 17.93 13.24 -17.57
C GLU A 538 17.54 11.88 -17.00
N ALA A 539 18.47 10.93 -17.06
CA ALA A 539 18.32 9.61 -16.45
C ALA A 539 18.18 9.72 -14.92
N LEU A 540 17.17 9.07 -14.36
CA LEU A 540 16.87 9.09 -12.92
C LEU A 540 17.53 7.92 -12.19
N GLY A 541 18.44 8.18 -11.25
CA GLY A 541 18.94 7.14 -10.34
C GLY A 541 17.86 6.69 -9.34
N PRO A 542 17.76 5.38 -8.99
CA PRO A 542 18.65 4.27 -9.38
C PRO A 542 18.30 3.60 -10.72
N THR A 543 17.12 3.85 -11.29
CA THR A 543 16.61 3.09 -12.45
C THR A 543 17.29 3.44 -13.78
N LYS A 544 17.95 4.60 -13.85
CA LYS A 544 18.59 5.19 -15.04
C LYS A 544 17.64 5.40 -16.22
N HIS A 545 16.33 5.43 -15.98
CA HIS A 545 15.34 5.71 -17.01
C HIS A 545 15.04 7.20 -17.16
N THR A 546 14.60 7.58 -18.37
CA THR A 546 13.90 8.82 -18.66
C THR A 546 12.43 8.53 -18.96
N PHE A 547 11.60 9.57 -19.08
CA PHE A 547 10.26 9.42 -19.60
C PHE A 547 10.31 9.42 -21.14
N ASP A 548 10.30 8.23 -21.73
CA ASP A 548 10.49 7.97 -23.16
C ASP A 548 9.19 7.64 -23.92
N VAL A 549 8.02 7.79 -23.27
CA VAL A 549 6.72 7.60 -23.91
C VAL A 549 6.53 8.63 -25.03
N SER A 550 6.30 8.19 -26.26
CA SER A 550 6.23 9.09 -27.43
C SER A 550 5.07 10.08 -27.34
N GLU A 551 5.22 11.26 -27.95
CA GLU A 551 4.12 12.24 -28.07
C GLU A 551 2.91 11.66 -28.82
N GLU A 552 3.13 10.74 -29.77
CA GLU A 552 2.04 10.05 -30.46
C GLU A 552 1.23 9.16 -29.50
N GLU A 553 1.90 8.37 -28.66
CA GLU A 553 1.24 7.55 -27.64
C GLU A 553 0.49 8.41 -26.62
N ILE A 554 1.04 9.57 -26.26
CA ILE A 554 0.41 10.54 -25.36
C ILE A 554 -0.88 11.09 -25.96
N ASN A 555 -0.81 11.57 -27.21
CA ASN A 555 -1.93 12.24 -27.87
C ASN A 555 -3.07 11.28 -28.23
N LYS A 556 -2.76 10.00 -28.52
CA LYS A 556 -3.74 8.97 -28.90
C LYS A 556 -4.32 8.18 -27.73
N MET A 557 -3.90 8.45 -26.49
CA MET A 557 -4.39 7.70 -25.33
C MET A 557 -5.93 7.71 -25.22
N TRP A 558 -6.55 8.85 -25.50
CA TRP A 558 -8.00 9.03 -25.40
C TRP A 558 -8.79 8.35 -26.53
N ASP A 559 -8.15 7.94 -27.64
CA ASP A 559 -8.80 7.20 -28.73
C ASP A 559 -9.38 5.85 -28.24
N GLY A 560 -8.78 5.28 -27.19
CA GLY A 560 -9.24 4.05 -26.56
C GLY A 560 -10.41 4.22 -25.58
N LEU A 561 -10.84 5.45 -25.26
CA LEU A 561 -11.81 5.71 -24.19
C LEU A 561 -13.17 5.07 -24.50
N ASP A 562 -13.69 5.20 -25.71
CA ASP A 562 -15.00 4.64 -26.09
C ASP A 562 -15.01 3.11 -26.08
N ALA A 563 -13.89 2.52 -26.52
CA ALA A 563 -13.67 1.09 -26.52
C ALA A 563 -13.34 0.51 -25.14
N PHE A 564 -13.07 1.35 -24.13
CA PHE A 564 -12.75 0.87 -22.79
C PHE A 564 -13.90 0.07 -22.20
N ARG A 565 -13.55 -1.08 -21.61
CA ARG A 565 -14.41 -1.93 -20.79
C ARG A 565 -13.62 -2.32 -19.54
N GLU A 566 -14.29 -2.55 -18.41
CA GLU A 566 -13.61 -3.14 -17.25
C GLU A 566 -13.01 -4.49 -17.71
N PRO A 567 -11.69 -4.72 -17.51
CA PRO A 567 -11.11 -6.00 -17.85
C PRO A 567 -11.79 -7.12 -17.06
N THR A 568 -12.41 -8.08 -17.76
CA THR A 568 -13.01 -9.26 -17.12
C THR A 568 -11.92 -10.02 -16.36
N LYS A 569 -12.09 -10.19 -15.06
CA LYS A 569 -11.19 -11.03 -14.26
C LYS A 569 -11.52 -12.50 -14.54
N ILE A 570 -10.78 -13.11 -15.46
CA ILE A 570 -10.88 -14.55 -15.72
C ILE A 570 -10.28 -15.28 -14.51
N TRP A 571 -11.00 -16.26 -13.97
CA TRP A 571 -10.43 -17.16 -12.97
C TRP A 571 -9.43 -18.08 -13.68
N GLU A 572 -8.15 -17.93 -13.35
CA GLU A 572 -7.07 -18.79 -13.81
C GLU A 572 -6.44 -19.46 -12.59
N MET A 573 -6.33 -20.79 -12.62
CA MET A 573 -5.53 -21.55 -11.68
C MET A 573 -4.20 -21.91 -12.36
N ARG A 574 -3.10 -21.36 -11.86
CA ARG A 574 -1.76 -21.73 -12.30
C ARG A 574 -1.16 -22.73 -11.32
N LEU A 575 -0.69 -23.86 -11.84
CA LEU A 575 0.10 -24.79 -11.05
C LEU A 575 1.50 -24.19 -10.84
N PRO A 576 2.06 -24.26 -9.62
CA PRO A 576 3.41 -23.77 -9.37
C PRO A 576 4.43 -24.60 -10.14
N LYS A 577 5.57 -23.99 -10.49
CA LYS A 577 6.73 -24.73 -10.95
C LYS A 577 7.29 -25.56 -9.79
N ILE A 578 7.74 -26.77 -10.08
CA ILE A 578 8.47 -27.63 -9.16
C ILE A 578 9.89 -27.84 -9.70
N PRO A 579 10.90 -28.02 -8.83
CA PRO A 579 12.29 -28.26 -9.25
C PRO A 579 12.42 -29.62 -9.97
N GLU A 580 13.54 -29.87 -10.66
CA GLU A 580 13.91 -31.25 -11.01
C GLU A 580 14.15 -32.02 -9.70
N LEU A 581 13.55 -33.21 -9.56
CA LEU A 581 13.54 -33.96 -8.32
C LEU A 581 14.20 -35.33 -8.50
N LEU A 582 15.22 -35.61 -7.67
CA LEU A 582 15.76 -36.95 -7.47
C LEU A 582 15.43 -37.38 -6.05
N ILE A 583 14.43 -38.26 -5.92
CA ILE A 583 13.91 -38.71 -4.62
C ILE A 583 14.05 -40.22 -4.56
N GLY A 584 14.74 -40.74 -3.54
CA GLY A 584 15.01 -42.17 -3.41
C GLY A 584 15.98 -42.45 -2.26
N PRO A 585 15.83 -43.55 -1.49
CA PRO A 585 16.91 -43.98 -0.59
C PRO A 585 18.19 -44.20 -1.42
N GLY A 586 19.26 -43.51 -1.05
CA GLY A 586 20.55 -43.64 -1.70
C GLY A 586 20.73 -42.86 -3.00
N VAL A 587 19.76 -42.04 -3.43
CA VAL A 587 19.92 -41.17 -4.63
C VAL A 587 20.99 -40.12 -4.45
N PHE A 588 21.42 -39.85 -3.21
CA PHE A 588 22.59 -39.02 -2.91
C PHE A 588 23.84 -39.47 -3.69
N ARG A 589 23.97 -40.78 -3.96
CA ARG A 589 25.09 -41.35 -4.75
C ARG A 589 25.09 -40.93 -6.22
N GLN A 590 23.96 -40.44 -6.74
CA GLN A 590 23.84 -39.95 -8.13
C GLN A 590 24.25 -38.48 -8.29
N LEU A 591 24.58 -37.77 -7.21
CA LEU A 591 24.91 -36.34 -7.22
C LEU A 591 25.93 -35.98 -8.32
N GLY A 592 27.05 -36.70 -8.40
CA GLY A 592 28.10 -36.38 -9.37
C GLY A 592 27.64 -36.49 -10.82
N ALA A 593 26.80 -37.47 -11.15
CA ALA A 593 26.22 -37.61 -12.49
C ALA A 593 25.18 -36.52 -12.78
N ALA A 594 24.36 -36.17 -11.78
CA ALA A 594 23.35 -35.13 -11.91
C ALA A 594 23.98 -33.73 -12.11
N VAL A 595 25.03 -33.40 -11.36
CA VAL A 595 25.77 -32.13 -11.51
C VAL A 595 26.38 -31.99 -12.91
N LYS A 596 26.95 -33.08 -13.45
CA LYS A 596 27.44 -33.10 -14.84
C LYS A 596 26.35 -32.87 -15.87
N LYS A 597 25.17 -33.49 -15.68
CA LYS A 597 24.02 -33.33 -16.57
C LYS A 597 23.54 -31.88 -16.64
N LEU A 598 23.67 -31.12 -15.53
CA LEU A 598 23.40 -29.68 -15.48
C LEU A 598 24.49 -28.81 -16.13
N GLY A 599 25.56 -29.41 -16.66
CA GLY A 599 26.66 -28.68 -17.30
C GLY A 599 27.62 -27.97 -16.35
N CYS A 600 27.50 -28.22 -15.05
CA CYS A 600 28.33 -27.60 -14.01
C CYS A 600 29.70 -28.28 -13.90
N LYS A 601 30.76 -27.51 -13.64
CA LYS A 601 32.15 -27.98 -13.61
C LYS A 601 32.78 -27.86 -12.22
N LYS A 602 32.46 -26.80 -11.47
CA LYS A 602 33.04 -26.54 -10.14
C LYS A 602 31.97 -25.93 -9.21
N PRO A 603 31.23 -26.75 -8.46
CA PRO A 603 30.31 -26.25 -7.43
C PRO A 603 31.02 -25.60 -6.25
N LEU A 604 30.39 -24.59 -5.66
CA LEU A 604 30.60 -24.22 -4.26
C LEU A 604 29.64 -25.02 -3.37
N VAL A 605 30.19 -25.86 -2.50
CA VAL A 605 29.43 -26.66 -1.52
C VAL A 605 29.24 -25.85 -0.25
N VAL A 606 28.00 -25.48 0.05
CA VAL A 606 27.62 -24.63 1.18
C VAL A 606 26.92 -25.47 2.24
N SER A 607 27.37 -25.35 3.49
CA SER A 607 26.82 -26.09 4.63
C SER A 607 27.03 -25.34 5.94
N GLY A 608 26.34 -25.76 7.00
CA GLY A 608 26.63 -25.30 8.35
C GLY A 608 27.70 -26.13 9.04
N SER A 609 28.28 -25.57 10.10
CA SER A 609 29.38 -26.20 10.85
C SER A 609 29.02 -27.58 11.42
N THR A 610 27.77 -27.77 11.83
CA THR A 610 27.26 -29.07 12.29
C THR A 610 27.23 -30.11 11.16
N THR A 611 26.76 -29.73 9.97
CA THR A 611 26.73 -30.63 8.79
C THR A 611 28.14 -31.05 8.37
N LYS A 612 29.10 -30.11 8.43
CA LYS A 612 30.52 -30.40 8.19
C LYS A 612 31.08 -31.35 9.25
N ARG A 613 30.84 -31.10 10.55
CA ARG A 613 31.29 -31.96 11.64
C ARG A 613 30.75 -33.40 11.54
N LEU A 614 29.55 -33.58 10.99
CA LEU A 614 28.95 -34.88 10.72
C LEU A 614 29.48 -35.57 9.45
N GLY A 615 30.45 -34.98 8.75
CA GLY A 615 31.10 -35.54 7.56
C GLY A 615 30.25 -35.50 6.28
N ARG A 616 29.08 -34.84 6.30
CA ARG A 616 28.15 -34.82 5.16
C ARG A 616 28.67 -33.96 4.01
N THR A 617 29.27 -32.81 4.34
CA THR A 617 29.93 -31.94 3.36
C THR A 617 31.09 -32.66 2.67
N ASP A 618 31.89 -33.41 3.42
CA ASP A 618 33.00 -34.19 2.87
C ASP A 618 32.51 -35.32 1.96
N ALA A 619 31.42 -36.00 2.34
CA ALA A 619 30.80 -37.03 1.50
C ALA A 619 30.33 -36.47 0.15
N VAL A 620 29.76 -35.26 0.12
CA VAL A 620 29.39 -34.56 -1.14
C VAL A 620 30.63 -34.33 -1.99
N ARG A 621 31.69 -33.77 -1.42
CA ARG A 621 32.93 -33.45 -2.15
C ARG A 621 33.62 -34.70 -2.69
N GLU A 622 33.61 -35.80 -1.94
CA GLU A 622 34.15 -37.08 -2.40
C GLU A 622 33.34 -37.68 -3.56
N ILE A 623 32.00 -37.55 -3.55
CA ILE A 623 31.16 -37.98 -4.68
C ILE A 623 31.46 -37.14 -5.93
N LEU A 624 31.58 -35.82 -5.78
CA LEU A 624 31.95 -34.91 -6.88
C LEU A 624 33.32 -35.24 -7.45
N LYS A 625 34.31 -35.45 -6.57
CA LYS A 625 35.68 -35.84 -6.94
C LYS A 625 35.72 -37.17 -7.69
N LYS A 626 34.98 -38.19 -7.24
CA LYS A 626 34.86 -39.49 -7.93
C LYS A 626 34.20 -39.34 -9.31
N ALA A 627 33.31 -38.36 -9.47
CA ALA A 627 32.78 -37.99 -10.76
C ALA A 627 33.76 -37.13 -11.59
N GLY A 628 34.93 -36.75 -11.09
CA GLY A 628 35.88 -35.90 -11.82
C GLY A 628 35.49 -34.42 -11.85
N LEU A 629 34.74 -33.95 -10.86
CA LEU A 629 34.41 -32.54 -10.64
C LEU A 629 35.26 -32.00 -9.47
N ASP A 630 35.86 -30.83 -9.66
CA ASP A 630 36.48 -30.09 -8.55
C ASP A 630 35.39 -29.39 -7.72
N SER A 631 35.67 -29.04 -6.46
CA SER A 631 34.69 -28.34 -5.61
C SER A 631 35.35 -27.46 -4.55
N ALA A 632 34.81 -26.26 -4.39
CA ALA A 632 35.09 -25.38 -3.25
C ALA A 632 34.08 -25.65 -2.11
N GLU A 633 34.39 -25.20 -0.90
CA GLU A 633 33.47 -25.33 0.23
C GLU A 633 33.35 -24.03 1.04
N PHE A 634 32.16 -23.84 1.63
CA PHE A 634 31.89 -22.85 2.67
C PHE A 634 31.04 -23.50 3.76
N CYS A 635 31.59 -23.64 4.97
CA CYS A 635 30.99 -24.42 6.05
C CYS A 635 30.51 -23.58 7.25
N GLU A 636 30.45 -22.26 7.08
CA GLU A 636 30.13 -21.30 8.15
C GLU A 636 28.67 -20.80 8.08
N MET A 637 27.79 -21.52 7.36
CA MET A 637 26.39 -21.12 7.27
C MET A 637 25.67 -21.28 8.62
N VAL A 638 24.91 -20.27 9.01
CA VAL A 638 24.17 -20.22 10.28
C VAL A 638 22.66 -20.18 10.04
N ALA A 639 21.86 -20.38 11.09
CA ALA A 639 20.42 -20.19 11.01
C ALA A 639 20.08 -18.74 10.64
N ASP A 640 19.06 -18.56 9.79
CA ASP A 640 18.64 -17.24 9.27
C ASP A 640 19.82 -16.42 8.72
N PRO A 641 20.47 -16.89 7.62
CA PRO A 641 21.77 -16.40 7.17
C PRO A 641 21.86 -14.86 7.10
N PRO A 642 22.80 -14.24 7.82
CA PRO A 642 23.04 -12.81 7.68
C PRO A 642 23.59 -12.42 6.31
N VAL A 643 23.29 -11.20 5.85
CA VAL A 643 23.85 -10.63 4.61
C VAL A 643 25.38 -10.77 4.57
N SER A 644 26.06 -10.47 5.68
CA SER A 644 27.52 -10.55 5.77
C SER A 644 28.08 -11.97 5.58
N VAL A 645 27.32 -13.01 5.96
CA VAL A 645 27.70 -14.42 5.77
C VAL A 645 27.52 -14.84 4.32
N VAL A 646 26.44 -14.37 3.68
CA VAL A 646 26.17 -14.58 2.25
C VAL A 646 27.25 -13.93 1.38
N GLU A 647 27.61 -12.67 1.68
CA GLU A 647 28.68 -11.94 0.98
C GLU A 647 30.03 -12.66 1.06
N LYS A 648 30.41 -13.15 2.25
CA LYS A 648 31.64 -13.94 2.43
C LYS A 648 31.68 -15.18 1.54
N ALA A 649 30.58 -15.92 1.47
CA ALA A 649 30.48 -17.08 0.60
C ALA A 649 30.50 -16.69 -0.90
N GLY A 650 29.88 -15.56 -1.26
CA GLY A 650 29.94 -14.99 -2.62
C GLY A 650 31.36 -14.61 -3.06
N VAL A 651 32.20 -14.10 -2.14
CA VAL A 651 33.62 -13.86 -2.42
C VAL A 651 34.36 -15.15 -2.75
N ILE A 652 34.12 -16.23 -2.00
CA ILE A 652 34.72 -17.54 -2.26
C ILE A 652 34.25 -18.09 -3.61
N TYR A 653 32.95 -18.01 -3.90
CA TYR A 653 32.37 -18.42 -5.18
C TYR A 653 33.11 -17.78 -6.37
N LYS A 654 33.27 -16.44 -6.31
CA LYS A 654 33.96 -15.67 -7.36
C LYS A 654 35.46 -15.99 -7.44
N LYS A 655 36.14 -16.06 -6.29
CA LYS A 655 37.59 -16.32 -6.21
C LYS A 655 37.97 -17.71 -6.74
N GLU A 656 37.16 -18.72 -6.43
CA GLU A 656 37.41 -20.11 -6.82
C GLU A 656 36.95 -20.44 -8.24
N GLY A 657 36.27 -19.50 -8.91
CA GLY A 657 35.71 -19.70 -10.25
C GLY A 657 34.59 -20.74 -10.26
N CYS A 658 33.77 -20.78 -9.22
CA CYS A 658 32.64 -21.69 -9.15
C CYS A 658 31.54 -21.32 -10.16
N ASP A 659 30.80 -22.31 -10.65
CA ASP A 659 29.74 -22.12 -11.65
C ASP A 659 28.36 -22.62 -11.22
N CYS A 660 28.25 -23.25 -10.06
CA CYS A 660 26.97 -23.59 -9.44
C CYS A 660 27.07 -23.70 -7.91
N LEU A 661 25.94 -23.82 -7.25
CA LEU A 661 25.81 -23.84 -5.79
C LEU A 661 25.18 -25.15 -5.32
N ILE A 662 25.77 -25.79 -4.32
CA ILE A 662 25.20 -26.98 -3.66
C ILE A 662 24.95 -26.66 -2.19
N GLY A 663 23.69 -26.54 -1.78
CA GLY A 663 23.29 -26.37 -0.38
C GLY A 663 23.06 -27.73 0.29
N VAL A 664 23.86 -28.04 1.32
CA VAL A 664 23.77 -29.30 2.09
C VAL A 664 23.40 -28.99 3.53
N GLY A 665 22.20 -29.36 3.96
CA GLY A 665 21.73 -29.08 5.32
C GLY A 665 20.22 -28.90 5.43
N GLY A 666 19.78 -28.15 6.44
CA GLY A 666 18.40 -27.69 6.56
C GLY A 666 18.13 -26.38 5.82
N GLY A 667 16.99 -25.76 6.09
CA GLY A 667 16.52 -24.53 5.44
C GLY A 667 17.60 -23.44 5.33
N SER A 668 18.36 -23.21 6.41
CA SER A 668 19.39 -22.17 6.43
C SER A 668 20.51 -22.35 5.39
N ALA A 669 20.91 -23.59 5.09
CA ALA A 669 21.89 -23.85 4.05
C ALA A 669 21.32 -23.59 2.65
N MET A 670 20.05 -23.94 2.44
CA MET A 670 19.34 -23.78 1.18
C MET A 670 18.98 -22.31 0.91
N ASP A 671 18.53 -21.58 1.93
CA ASP A 671 18.28 -20.14 1.86
C ASP A 671 19.59 -19.37 1.64
N GLY A 672 20.66 -19.81 2.30
CA GLY A 672 21.99 -19.27 2.10
C GLY A 672 22.45 -19.37 0.65
N VAL A 673 22.30 -20.53 -0.02
CA VAL A 673 22.66 -20.64 -1.45
C VAL A 673 21.76 -19.81 -2.36
N LYS A 674 20.47 -19.64 -2.04
CA LYS A 674 19.60 -18.71 -2.79
C LYS A 674 20.07 -17.26 -2.65
N GLY A 675 20.49 -16.86 -1.45
CA GLY A 675 21.11 -15.55 -1.21
C GLY A 675 22.42 -15.37 -1.97
N ILE A 676 23.30 -16.37 -1.93
CA ILE A 676 24.58 -16.34 -2.65
C ILE A 676 24.34 -16.23 -4.15
N ALA A 677 23.35 -16.94 -4.69
CA ALA A 677 23.01 -16.88 -6.12
C ALA A 677 22.66 -15.46 -6.57
N VAL A 678 21.91 -14.70 -5.76
CA VAL A 678 21.60 -13.29 -6.05
C VAL A 678 22.87 -12.43 -5.91
N GLU A 679 23.60 -12.56 -4.81
CA GLU A 679 24.81 -11.79 -4.48
C GLU A 679 25.92 -11.92 -5.53
N VAL A 680 26.10 -13.10 -6.12
CA VAL A 680 27.17 -13.31 -7.11
C VAL A 680 26.77 -12.82 -8.50
N THR A 681 25.47 -12.70 -8.78
CA THR A 681 24.92 -12.40 -10.10
C THR A 681 24.73 -10.90 -10.31
N TYR A 682 24.20 -10.20 -9.32
CA TYR A 682 23.78 -8.81 -9.48
C TYR A 682 24.68 -7.84 -8.71
N PRO A 683 24.95 -6.63 -9.25
CA PRO A 683 25.64 -5.59 -8.51
C PRO A 683 24.72 -4.91 -7.48
N GLY A 684 25.29 -4.47 -6.37
CA GLY A 684 24.56 -3.75 -5.31
C GLY A 684 24.35 -4.61 -4.05
N PRO A 685 23.84 -4.02 -2.96
CA PRO A 685 23.62 -4.75 -1.71
C PRO A 685 22.44 -5.72 -1.84
N LEU A 686 22.57 -6.90 -1.23
CA LEU A 686 21.54 -7.95 -1.26
C LEU A 686 20.16 -7.49 -0.76
N THR A 687 20.13 -6.47 0.10
CA THR A 687 18.91 -5.86 0.66
C THR A 687 18.04 -5.17 -0.40
N GLU A 688 18.59 -4.81 -1.56
CA GLU A 688 17.83 -4.28 -2.70
C GLU A 688 16.93 -5.32 -3.38
N PHE A 689 17.11 -6.60 -3.06
CA PHE A 689 16.38 -7.74 -3.61
C PHE A 689 15.26 -8.25 -2.68
N ASP A 690 15.02 -7.56 -1.55
CA ASP A 690 13.89 -7.81 -0.64
C ASP A 690 12.54 -7.69 -1.40
N VAL A 691 11.65 -8.67 -1.24
CA VAL A 691 10.34 -8.64 -1.90
C VAL A 691 9.50 -7.43 -1.47
N ASN A 692 9.64 -6.99 -0.21
CA ASN A 692 8.90 -5.86 0.34
C ASN A 692 9.30 -4.53 -0.31
N VAL A 693 10.38 -4.55 -1.08
CA VAL A 693 10.93 -3.39 -1.77
C VAL A 693 10.84 -3.50 -3.29
N GLY A 694 10.12 -4.50 -3.80
CA GLY A 694 10.02 -4.79 -5.23
C GLY A 694 11.24 -5.52 -5.80
N GLY A 695 12.12 -6.05 -4.95
CA GLY A 695 13.35 -6.73 -5.34
C GLY A 695 13.14 -8.01 -6.15
N ALA A 696 11.98 -8.67 -5.98
CA ALA A 696 11.61 -9.87 -6.74
C ALA A 696 11.70 -9.68 -8.26
N ALA A 697 11.32 -8.50 -8.77
CA ALA A 697 11.36 -8.20 -10.20
C ALA A 697 12.78 -7.97 -10.74
N LYS A 698 13.78 -7.82 -9.86
CA LYS A 698 15.19 -7.61 -10.24
C LYS A 698 15.95 -8.94 -10.42
N ILE A 699 15.41 -10.05 -9.92
CA ILE A 699 16.04 -11.36 -9.99
C ILE A 699 15.54 -12.06 -11.25
N GLY A 700 16.39 -12.12 -12.28
CA GLY A 700 16.19 -12.82 -13.54
C GLY A 700 16.89 -14.20 -13.63
N PRO A 701 16.85 -14.83 -14.83
CA PRO A 701 17.34 -16.18 -15.08
C PRO A 701 18.87 -16.31 -15.07
N GLU A 702 19.61 -15.23 -14.87
CA GLU A 702 21.08 -15.20 -14.88
C GLU A 702 21.72 -15.81 -13.62
N VAL A 703 20.91 -16.10 -12.60
CA VAL A 703 21.39 -16.74 -11.36
C VAL A 703 21.98 -18.13 -11.64
N PRO A 704 23.08 -18.51 -10.95
CA PRO A 704 23.71 -19.80 -11.17
C PRO A 704 22.79 -20.95 -10.73
N PRO A 705 22.96 -22.17 -11.30
CA PRO A 705 22.19 -23.34 -10.89
C PRO A 705 22.31 -23.61 -9.39
N ILE A 706 21.16 -23.83 -8.75
CA ILE A 706 21.04 -24.13 -7.32
C ILE A 706 20.67 -25.59 -7.15
N ILE A 707 21.47 -26.33 -6.39
CA ILE A 707 21.23 -27.74 -6.07
C ILE A 707 21.02 -27.87 -4.56
N CYS A 708 19.90 -28.45 -4.15
CA CYS A 708 19.56 -28.61 -2.74
C CYS A 708 19.64 -30.08 -2.31
N ILE A 709 20.30 -30.34 -1.18
CA ILE A 709 20.41 -31.65 -0.54
C ILE A 709 19.94 -31.52 0.92
N PRO A 710 18.64 -31.71 1.19
CA PRO A 710 18.12 -31.60 2.54
C PRO A 710 18.66 -32.71 3.44
N THR A 711 19.15 -32.34 4.63
CA THR A 711 19.47 -33.28 5.73
C THR A 711 18.44 -33.22 6.86
N THR A 712 17.38 -32.44 6.66
CA THR A 712 16.25 -32.25 7.57
C THR A 712 14.95 -32.21 6.79
N SER A 713 13.84 -32.62 7.40
CA SER A 713 12.51 -32.65 6.76
C SER A 713 11.57 -31.66 7.45
N GLY A 714 11.70 -30.37 7.14
CA GLY A 714 10.88 -29.30 7.72
C GLY A 714 10.51 -28.21 6.73
N THR A 715 11.41 -27.24 6.53
CA THR A 715 11.12 -26.00 5.77
C THR A 715 10.62 -26.20 4.33
N GLY A 716 10.99 -27.31 3.69
CA GLY A 716 10.70 -27.53 2.26
C GLY A 716 11.39 -26.54 1.33
N SER A 717 12.51 -25.94 1.77
CA SER A 717 13.30 -24.96 1.00
C SER A 717 13.85 -25.54 -0.31
N GLU A 718 13.99 -26.86 -0.38
CA GLU A 718 14.32 -27.63 -1.58
C GLU A 718 13.19 -27.64 -2.63
N ALA A 719 11.98 -27.20 -2.28
CA ALA A 719 10.81 -27.26 -3.16
C ALA A 719 10.15 -25.89 -3.41
N ASN A 720 10.79 -24.81 -2.95
CA ASN A 720 10.20 -23.48 -2.98
C ASN A 720 11.18 -22.41 -3.49
N MET A 721 10.64 -21.24 -3.81
CA MET A 721 11.33 -20.11 -4.43
C MET A 721 11.74 -19.00 -3.45
N PHE A 722 11.69 -19.27 -2.14
CA PHE A 722 11.95 -18.31 -1.08
C PHE A 722 13.34 -18.54 -0.48
N GLY A 723 14.09 -17.46 -0.21
CA GLY A 723 15.29 -17.52 0.63
C GLY A 723 15.21 -16.46 1.72
N VAL A 724 15.21 -16.86 2.99
CA VAL A 724 15.10 -15.93 4.12
C VAL A 724 16.49 -15.50 4.58
N ILE A 725 16.77 -14.20 4.48
CA ILE A 725 18.06 -13.58 4.82
C ILE A 725 17.88 -12.58 5.97
N THR A 726 18.87 -12.49 6.85
CA THR A 726 18.87 -11.52 7.96
C THR A 726 19.67 -10.28 7.58
N ASP A 727 19.02 -9.11 7.68
CA ASP A 727 19.69 -7.82 7.62
C ASP A 727 20.11 -7.39 9.04
N GLU A 728 21.42 -7.49 9.32
CA GLU A 728 21.99 -7.16 10.62
C GLU A 728 21.96 -5.65 10.92
N VAL A 729 21.88 -4.80 9.90
CA VAL A 729 21.85 -3.33 10.04
C VAL A 729 20.45 -2.87 10.42
N ARG A 730 19.42 -3.41 9.75
CA ARG A 730 18.01 -3.11 10.05
C ARG A 730 17.46 -3.95 11.21
N ASN A 731 18.15 -5.02 11.60
CA ASN A 731 17.71 -6.03 12.56
C ASN A 731 16.36 -6.66 12.16
N VAL A 732 16.22 -6.98 10.88
CA VAL A 732 15.00 -7.59 10.30
C VAL A 732 15.36 -8.76 9.38
N LYS A 733 14.48 -9.75 9.31
CA LYS A 733 14.54 -10.80 8.28
C LYS A 733 13.80 -10.30 7.04
N PHE A 734 14.35 -10.58 5.87
CA PHE A 734 13.70 -10.28 4.61
C PHE A 734 13.75 -11.50 3.66
N PRO A 735 12.67 -11.78 2.93
CA PRO A 735 12.66 -12.86 1.97
C PRO A 735 13.10 -12.37 0.58
N LEU A 736 13.99 -13.14 -0.03
CA LEU A 736 14.25 -13.14 -1.46
C LEU A 736 13.22 -14.04 -2.14
N VAL A 737 12.53 -13.52 -3.16
CA VAL A 737 11.45 -14.25 -3.84
C VAL A 737 11.60 -14.10 -5.34
N SER A 738 11.88 -15.19 -6.05
CA SER A 738 11.87 -15.21 -7.52
C SER A 738 11.77 -16.63 -8.03
N GLU A 739 11.04 -16.84 -9.13
CA GLU A 739 10.90 -18.16 -9.74
C GLU A 739 12.26 -18.76 -10.16
N HIS A 740 13.27 -17.90 -10.34
CA HIS A 740 14.64 -18.29 -10.66
C HIS A 740 15.44 -18.76 -9.44
N LEU A 741 14.94 -18.53 -8.21
CA LEU A 741 15.51 -19.09 -6.97
C LEU A 741 14.91 -20.45 -6.60
N LEU A 742 13.94 -20.95 -7.38
CA LEU A 742 13.51 -22.34 -7.27
C LEU A 742 14.72 -23.23 -7.61
N PRO A 743 15.06 -24.24 -6.79
CA PRO A 743 16.22 -25.08 -7.07
C PRO A 743 16.17 -25.66 -8.48
N THR A 744 17.30 -25.65 -9.17
CA THR A 744 17.43 -26.32 -10.46
C THR A 744 17.28 -27.82 -10.27
N LEU A 745 17.83 -28.36 -9.19
CA LEU A 745 17.75 -29.77 -8.83
C LEU A 745 17.68 -29.93 -7.30
N SER A 746 16.76 -30.79 -6.85
CA SER A 746 16.68 -31.19 -5.44
C SER A 746 16.88 -32.70 -5.31
N ILE A 747 17.88 -33.09 -4.52
CA ILE A 747 18.25 -34.49 -4.27
C ILE A 747 17.81 -34.85 -2.86
N ILE A 748 16.63 -35.46 -2.76
CA ILE A 748 15.96 -35.77 -1.50
C ILE A 748 16.20 -37.25 -1.17
N ASP A 749 17.16 -37.50 -0.28
CA ASP A 749 17.53 -38.84 0.16
C ASP A 749 17.20 -39.02 1.65
N PRO A 750 16.20 -39.86 2.02
CA PRO A 750 15.80 -40.06 3.41
C PRO A 750 16.93 -40.59 4.30
N GLU A 751 17.96 -41.24 3.74
CA GLU A 751 19.12 -41.71 4.51
C GLU A 751 19.92 -40.55 5.12
N GLN A 752 19.88 -39.36 4.51
CA GLN A 752 20.56 -38.18 5.04
C GLN A 752 19.84 -37.60 6.26
N CYS A 753 18.52 -37.83 6.37
CA CYS A 753 17.70 -37.40 7.50
C CYS A 753 17.81 -38.31 8.72
N ALA A 754 18.36 -39.52 8.57
CA ALA A 754 18.50 -40.48 9.68
C ALA A 754 19.40 -39.98 10.82
N SER A 755 20.33 -39.06 10.53
CA SER A 755 21.21 -38.47 11.55
C SER A 755 20.56 -37.38 12.42
N MET A 756 19.30 -37.01 12.17
CA MET A 756 18.63 -35.99 12.98
C MET A 756 18.40 -36.47 14.43
N PRO A 757 18.80 -35.70 15.45
CA PRO A 757 18.40 -35.92 16.83
C PRO A 757 16.87 -35.90 16.99
N LYS A 758 16.37 -36.43 18.11
CA LYS A 758 14.93 -36.43 18.45
C LYS A 758 14.32 -35.03 18.43
N SER A 759 14.97 -34.05 19.07
CA SER A 759 14.50 -32.66 19.10
C SER A 759 14.36 -32.07 17.71
N ILE A 760 15.39 -32.20 16.86
CA ILE A 760 15.34 -31.70 15.48
C ILE A 760 14.27 -32.43 14.66
N THR A 761 14.13 -33.75 14.84
CA THR A 761 13.08 -34.53 14.16
C THR A 761 11.68 -34.01 14.51
N ALA A 762 11.42 -33.73 15.78
CA ALA A 762 10.16 -33.15 16.23
C ALA A 762 9.97 -31.73 15.66
N ASP A 763 10.93 -30.83 15.89
CA ASP A 763 10.83 -29.42 15.49
C ASP A 763 10.62 -29.28 13.98
N THR A 764 11.39 -30.00 13.15
CA THR A 764 11.23 -29.94 11.68
C THR A 764 9.95 -30.62 11.21
N GLY A 765 9.52 -31.70 11.88
CA GLY A 765 8.27 -32.36 11.51
C GLY A 765 7.04 -31.51 11.80
N LEU A 766 7.06 -30.74 12.90
CA LEU A 766 5.99 -29.81 13.26
C LEU A 766 5.98 -28.56 12.38
N ASP A 767 7.16 -28.10 11.94
CA ASP A 767 7.30 -27.05 10.93
C ASP A 767 6.63 -27.43 9.60
N ALA A 768 6.96 -28.62 9.07
CA ALA A 768 6.32 -29.18 7.89
C ALA A 768 4.80 -29.32 8.05
N LEU A 769 4.34 -29.74 9.24
CA LEU A 769 2.91 -29.84 9.54
C LEU A 769 2.21 -28.48 9.49
N SER A 770 2.83 -27.43 10.05
CA SER A 770 2.25 -26.09 10.03
C SER A 770 2.13 -25.55 8.60
N HIS A 771 3.15 -25.72 7.75
CA HIS A 771 3.06 -25.33 6.35
C HIS A 771 1.85 -25.97 5.63
N LEU A 772 1.60 -27.26 5.90
CA LEU A 772 0.48 -27.98 5.31
C LEU A 772 -0.88 -27.51 5.87
N VAL A 773 -0.97 -27.33 7.19
CA VAL A 773 -2.19 -26.87 7.88
C VAL A 773 -2.56 -25.45 7.44
N GLU A 774 -1.60 -24.52 7.49
CA GLU A 774 -1.82 -23.12 7.10
C GLU A 774 -2.08 -23.00 5.61
N GLY A 775 -1.33 -23.68 4.76
CA GLY A 775 -1.57 -23.64 3.32
C GLY A 775 -2.92 -24.25 2.93
N TYR A 776 -3.52 -25.16 3.71
CA TYR A 776 -4.88 -25.65 3.45
C TYR A 776 -5.95 -24.57 3.70
N VAL A 777 -5.74 -23.74 4.73
CA VAL A 777 -6.77 -22.81 5.21
C VAL A 777 -6.54 -21.35 4.82
N THR A 778 -5.33 -20.95 4.45
CA THR A 778 -4.96 -19.58 4.09
C THR A 778 -5.89 -18.95 3.05
N THR A 779 -6.10 -17.65 3.16
CA THR A 779 -6.92 -16.83 2.24
C THR A 779 -6.07 -16.08 1.21
N ALA A 780 -4.76 -16.30 1.19
CA ALA A 780 -3.82 -15.64 0.29
C ALA A 780 -4.11 -15.89 -1.20
N LEU A 781 -4.56 -17.09 -1.55
CA LEU A 781 -5.06 -17.45 -2.87
C LEU A 781 -6.48 -17.99 -2.75
N ASP A 782 -7.28 -17.75 -3.78
CA ASP A 782 -8.60 -18.37 -3.92
C ASP A 782 -8.49 -19.91 -4.00
N TYR A 783 -9.65 -20.58 -4.01
CA TYR A 783 -9.74 -22.03 -4.13
C TYR A 783 -8.78 -22.63 -5.16
N ASN A 784 -7.93 -23.57 -4.71
CA ASN A 784 -6.92 -24.23 -5.52
C ASN A 784 -6.79 -25.71 -5.10
N PRO A 785 -7.47 -26.64 -5.81
CA PRO A 785 -7.51 -28.05 -5.44
C PRO A 785 -6.14 -28.75 -5.49
N TYR A 786 -5.17 -28.22 -6.23
CA TYR A 786 -3.82 -28.80 -6.28
C TYR A 786 -3.12 -28.68 -4.93
N TYR A 787 -3.09 -27.48 -4.34
CA TYR A 787 -2.52 -27.28 -3.01
C TYR A 787 -3.29 -28.04 -1.93
N ASP A 788 -4.62 -28.07 -2.04
CA ASP A 788 -5.46 -28.75 -1.07
C ASP A 788 -5.19 -30.27 -1.03
N ALA A 789 -4.99 -30.89 -2.20
CA ALA A 789 -4.61 -32.30 -2.31
C ALA A 789 -3.24 -32.59 -1.67
N LEU A 790 -2.24 -31.73 -1.93
CA LEU A 790 -0.90 -31.84 -1.34
C LEU A 790 -0.93 -31.67 0.19
N ALA A 791 -1.72 -30.71 0.69
CA ALA A 791 -1.90 -30.45 2.11
C ALA A 791 -2.42 -31.68 2.84
N LEU A 792 -3.56 -32.22 2.40
CA LEU A 792 -4.22 -33.35 3.05
C LEU A 792 -3.35 -34.61 3.00
N TYR A 793 -2.70 -34.87 1.87
CA TYR A 793 -1.81 -36.03 1.75
C TYR A 793 -0.55 -35.87 2.60
N GLY A 794 0.07 -34.69 2.63
CA GLY A 794 1.21 -34.41 3.51
C GLY A 794 0.88 -34.57 4.99
N VAL A 795 -0.27 -34.06 5.44
CA VAL A 795 -0.74 -34.19 6.84
C VAL A 795 -0.94 -35.65 7.21
N LYS A 796 -1.48 -36.45 6.28
CA LYS A 796 -1.60 -37.90 6.45
C LYS A 796 -0.24 -38.57 6.61
N LEU A 797 0.76 -38.22 5.80
CA LEU A 797 2.11 -38.78 5.91
C LEU A 797 2.74 -38.45 7.28
N ILE A 798 2.60 -37.20 7.74
CA ILE A 798 3.10 -36.77 9.06
C ILE A 798 2.41 -37.57 10.18
N GLY A 799 1.09 -37.69 10.13
CA GLY A 799 0.31 -38.46 11.13
C GLY A 799 0.76 -39.91 11.24
N GLN A 800 1.15 -40.53 10.13
CA GLN A 800 1.58 -41.93 10.06
C GLN A 800 3.05 -42.15 10.47
N SER A 801 3.92 -41.14 10.27
CA SER A 801 5.37 -41.38 10.24
C SER A 801 6.20 -40.48 11.15
N LEU A 802 5.72 -39.32 11.61
CA LEU A 802 6.51 -38.46 12.51
C LEU A 802 6.87 -39.15 13.83
N ARG A 803 5.90 -39.80 14.48
CA ARG A 803 6.13 -40.58 15.72
C ARG A 803 7.12 -41.72 15.52
N LYS A 804 7.08 -42.37 14.35
CA LYS A 804 8.00 -43.46 14.01
C LYS A 804 9.42 -42.95 13.81
N ALA A 805 9.58 -41.90 13.01
CA ALA A 805 10.88 -41.26 12.78
C ALA A 805 11.49 -40.68 14.07
N TYR A 806 10.66 -40.14 14.97
CA TYR A 806 11.09 -39.64 16.28
C TYR A 806 11.60 -40.75 17.19
N ASN A 807 10.92 -41.90 17.24
CA ASN A 807 11.28 -43.01 18.11
C ASN A 807 12.38 -43.91 17.51
N ASN A 808 12.41 -44.05 16.19
CA ASN A 808 13.40 -44.82 15.45
C ASN A 808 13.99 -43.98 14.30
N PRO A 809 15.15 -43.33 14.50
CA PRO A 809 15.74 -42.45 13.50
C PRO A 809 16.15 -43.17 12.20
N ASN A 810 16.31 -44.51 12.23
CA ASN A 810 16.70 -45.36 11.11
C ASN A 810 15.50 -45.98 10.36
N ASP A 811 14.26 -45.63 10.73
CA ASP A 811 13.09 -46.01 9.94
C ASP A 811 13.05 -45.18 8.64
N ILE A 812 13.69 -45.71 7.59
CA ILE A 812 13.84 -45.02 6.30
C ILE A 812 12.50 -44.76 5.63
N THR A 813 11.51 -45.64 5.84
CA THR A 813 10.14 -45.41 5.34
C THR A 813 9.49 -44.23 6.05
N ALA A 814 9.63 -44.13 7.38
CA ALA A 814 9.14 -42.97 8.10
C ALA A 814 9.89 -41.68 7.70
N ARG A 815 11.21 -41.74 7.49
CA ARG A 815 11.99 -40.60 6.99
C ARG A 815 11.59 -40.19 5.58
N TRP A 816 11.27 -41.15 4.71
CA TRP A 816 10.74 -40.91 3.38
C TRP A 816 9.45 -40.09 3.42
N ASP A 817 8.47 -40.57 4.19
CA ASP A 817 7.19 -39.89 4.36
C ASP A 817 7.36 -38.47 4.89
N MET A 818 8.27 -38.26 5.84
CA MET A 818 8.57 -36.93 6.37
C MET A 818 9.23 -36.02 5.33
N CYS A 819 10.15 -36.54 4.50
CA CYS A 819 10.75 -35.76 3.41
C CYS A 819 9.69 -35.35 2.37
N MET A 820 8.80 -36.27 2.00
CA MET A 820 7.69 -35.96 1.09
C MET A 820 6.73 -34.92 1.67
N ALA A 821 6.38 -35.05 2.96
CA ALA A 821 5.52 -34.07 3.63
C ALA A 821 6.18 -32.68 3.72
N ALA A 822 7.48 -32.60 4.01
CA ALA A 822 8.22 -31.35 4.02
C ALA A 822 8.29 -30.71 2.62
N MET A 823 8.51 -31.50 1.58
CA MET A 823 8.49 -31.04 0.19
C MET A 823 7.11 -30.47 -0.19
N PHE A 824 6.02 -31.17 0.16
CA PHE A 824 4.66 -30.66 -0.05
C PHE A 824 4.41 -29.38 0.73
N GLY A 825 4.84 -29.31 2.00
CA GLY A 825 4.78 -28.11 2.81
C GLY A 825 5.50 -26.93 2.14
N GLY A 826 6.71 -27.16 1.62
CA GLY A 826 7.48 -26.16 0.87
C GLY A 826 6.74 -25.64 -0.37
N VAL A 827 6.08 -26.51 -1.13
CA VAL A 827 5.21 -26.09 -2.25
C VAL A 827 4.05 -25.23 -1.74
N LEU A 828 3.42 -25.61 -0.61
CA LEU A 828 2.31 -24.87 0.00
C LEU A 828 2.70 -23.49 0.54
N VAL A 829 3.96 -23.26 0.92
CA VAL A 829 4.44 -21.91 1.28
C VAL A 829 4.14 -20.92 0.14
N GLY A 830 4.20 -21.36 -1.12
CA GLY A 830 3.83 -20.55 -2.29
C GLY A 830 2.35 -20.17 -2.38
N LYS A 831 1.45 -20.89 -1.70
CA LYS A 831 0.04 -20.50 -1.56
C LYS A 831 -0.15 -19.40 -0.52
N GLY A 832 0.68 -19.38 0.52
CA GLY A 832 0.65 -18.42 1.62
C GLY A 832 0.55 -19.11 2.99
N LEU A 833 0.95 -18.38 4.04
CA LEU A 833 0.95 -18.85 5.43
C LEU A 833 -0.07 -18.04 6.26
N GLY A 834 -0.07 -18.18 7.59
CA GLY A 834 -1.09 -17.60 8.46
C GLY A 834 -0.59 -17.29 9.87
N LEU A 835 -1.51 -17.35 10.84
CA LEU A 835 -1.22 -16.95 12.23
C LEU A 835 -0.07 -17.74 12.88
N ALA A 836 0.21 -18.98 12.47
CA ALA A 836 1.26 -19.75 13.13
C ALA A 836 2.64 -19.13 12.89
N HIS A 837 2.92 -18.73 11.64
CA HIS A 837 4.15 -18.04 11.31
C HIS A 837 4.19 -16.60 11.84
N ALA A 838 3.04 -15.92 11.90
CA ALA A 838 2.95 -14.61 12.56
C ALA A 838 3.32 -14.68 14.05
N VAL A 839 2.94 -15.75 14.74
CA VAL A 839 3.36 -16.02 16.13
C VAL A 839 4.84 -16.39 16.20
N ALA A 840 5.32 -17.20 15.26
CA ALA A 840 6.68 -17.72 15.28
C ALA A 840 7.77 -16.65 15.10
N HIS A 841 7.53 -15.62 14.27
CA HIS A 841 8.53 -14.61 13.96
C HIS A 841 9.00 -13.81 15.20
N PRO A 842 8.12 -13.18 16.01
CA PRO A 842 8.54 -12.47 17.22
C PRO A 842 9.17 -13.40 18.27
N LEU A 843 8.66 -14.62 18.42
CA LEU A 843 9.20 -15.61 19.35
C LEU A 843 10.65 -15.98 19.01
N GLY A 844 10.94 -16.21 17.72
CA GLY A 844 12.30 -16.47 17.26
C GLY A 844 13.22 -15.24 17.40
N ALA A 845 12.73 -14.06 17.03
CA ALA A 845 13.55 -12.84 17.01
C ALA A 845 13.90 -12.31 18.42
N HIS A 846 12.95 -12.39 19.37
CA HIS A 846 13.12 -11.77 20.69
C HIS A 846 13.50 -12.76 21.80
N TYR A 847 13.22 -14.05 21.63
CA TYR A 847 13.45 -15.07 22.67
C TYR A 847 14.33 -16.22 22.18
N HIS A 848 14.85 -16.14 20.95
CA HIS A 848 15.76 -17.14 20.36
C HIS A 848 15.19 -18.56 20.36
N ILE A 849 13.85 -18.69 20.30
CA ILE A 849 13.16 -19.97 20.17
C ILE A 849 13.39 -20.49 18.74
N SER A 850 13.82 -21.74 18.62
CA SER A 850 14.03 -22.36 17.30
C SER A 850 12.74 -22.37 16.49
N HIS A 851 12.84 -22.08 15.19
CA HIS A 851 11.69 -21.82 14.32
C HIS A 851 10.58 -22.88 14.42
N GLY A 852 10.89 -24.17 14.25
CA GLY A 852 9.88 -25.24 14.31
C GLY A 852 9.13 -25.32 15.65
N ARG A 853 9.76 -24.96 16.77
CA ARG A 853 9.09 -24.87 18.08
C ARG A 853 8.14 -23.69 18.14
N ALA A 854 8.61 -22.52 17.70
CA ALA A 854 7.82 -21.30 17.68
C ALA A 854 6.59 -21.46 16.76
N VAL A 855 6.77 -22.12 15.61
CA VAL A 855 5.71 -22.47 14.66
C VAL A 855 4.73 -23.47 15.26
N ALA A 856 5.19 -24.50 15.98
CA ALA A 856 4.30 -25.46 16.64
C ALA A 856 3.37 -24.80 17.68
N ILE A 857 3.89 -23.86 18.47
CA ILE A 857 3.10 -23.03 19.40
C ILE A 857 2.09 -22.19 18.61
N GLY A 858 2.57 -21.49 17.58
CA GLY A 858 1.73 -20.68 16.70
C GLY A 858 0.61 -21.47 16.02
N MET A 859 0.87 -22.72 15.63
CA MET A 859 -0.10 -23.59 14.97
C MET A 859 -1.28 -23.89 15.89
N LEU A 860 -1.03 -24.12 17.18
CA LEU A 860 -2.12 -24.29 18.16
C LEU A 860 -2.95 -23.01 18.30
N CYS A 861 -2.30 -21.83 18.36
CA CYS A 861 -2.99 -20.55 18.36
C CYS A 861 -3.85 -20.38 17.09
N ALA A 862 -3.32 -20.73 15.91
CA ALA A 862 -4.03 -20.66 14.63
C ALA A 862 -5.25 -21.59 14.58
N VAL A 863 -5.12 -22.82 15.10
CA VAL A 863 -6.26 -23.76 15.16
C VAL A 863 -7.35 -23.23 16.11
N ARG A 864 -6.99 -22.69 17.27
CA ARG A 864 -7.95 -22.09 18.20
C ARG A 864 -8.63 -20.85 17.61
N ALA A 865 -7.84 -19.94 17.03
CA ALA A 865 -8.33 -18.69 16.44
C ALA A 865 -9.33 -18.94 15.30
N ASN A 866 -9.02 -19.90 14.43
CA ASN A 866 -9.77 -20.16 13.20
C ASN A 866 -10.82 -21.26 13.35
N LYS A 867 -11.03 -21.81 14.56
CA LYS A 867 -11.92 -22.96 14.79
C LYS A 867 -13.31 -22.80 14.18
N LYS A 868 -13.89 -21.60 14.30
CA LYS A 868 -15.22 -21.28 13.75
C LYS A 868 -15.20 -21.01 12.26
N THR A 869 -14.17 -20.34 11.75
CA THR A 869 -14.08 -19.96 10.33
C THR A 869 -13.64 -21.12 9.43
N CYS A 870 -12.94 -22.11 9.98
CA CYS A 870 -12.35 -23.22 9.25
C CYS A 870 -12.88 -24.59 9.70
N GLU A 871 -14.07 -24.66 10.30
CA GLU A 871 -14.60 -25.89 10.94
C GLU A 871 -14.48 -27.14 10.06
N GLU A 872 -15.05 -27.10 8.85
CA GLU A 872 -15.02 -28.25 7.93
C GLU A 872 -13.61 -28.59 7.46
N LYS A 873 -12.80 -27.57 7.12
CA LYS A 873 -11.42 -27.77 6.71
C LYS A 873 -10.56 -28.39 7.84
N TYR A 874 -10.82 -28.02 9.09
CA TYR A 874 -10.13 -28.59 10.24
C TYR A 874 -10.56 -30.02 10.55
N LYS A 875 -11.81 -30.41 10.24
CA LYS A 875 -12.24 -31.82 10.27
C LYS A 875 -11.46 -32.65 9.25
N ASP A 876 -11.26 -32.15 8.02
CA ASP A 876 -10.46 -32.84 7.00
C ASP A 876 -9.01 -33.07 7.47
N LEU A 877 -8.39 -32.02 8.03
CA LEU A 877 -7.03 -32.10 8.56
C LEU A 877 -6.92 -33.03 9.77
N ALA A 878 -7.89 -33.00 10.69
CA ALA A 878 -7.95 -33.91 11.83
C ALA A 878 -8.05 -35.37 11.37
N TRP A 879 -8.88 -35.62 10.37
CA TRP A 879 -9.06 -36.95 9.81
C TRP A 879 -7.80 -37.43 9.09
N ALA A 880 -7.11 -36.55 8.37
CA ALA A 880 -5.84 -36.86 7.74
C ALA A 880 -4.75 -37.17 8.79
N LEU A 881 -4.63 -36.34 9.84
CA LEU A 881 -3.57 -36.43 10.84
C LEU A 881 -3.74 -37.62 11.79
N ALA A 882 -4.96 -37.83 12.30
CA ALA A 882 -5.20 -38.73 13.43
C ALA A 882 -6.47 -39.58 13.32
N ARG A 883 -7.20 -39.51 12.20
CA ARG A 883 -8.51 -40.20 12.03
C ARG A 883 -9.56 -39.76 13.07
N THR A 884 -9.54 -38.48 13.43
CA THR A 884 -10.50 -37.82 14.33
C THR A 884 -11.18 -36.65 13.61
N ASP A 885 -12.12 -35.99 14.28
CA ASP A 885 -12.79 -34.76 13.81
C ASP A 885 -12.30 -33.50 14.54
N ASN A 886 -11.41 -33.65 15.53
CA ASN A 886 -10.90 -32.57 16.37
C ASN A 886 -9.39 -32.37 16.18
N LEU A 887 -9.03 -31.39 15.35
CA LEU A 887 -7.62 -31.08 15.03
C LEU A 887 -6.85 -30.58 16.25
N GLU A 888 -7.47 -29.75 17.09
CA GLU A 888 -6.82 -29.22 18.31
C GLU A 888 -6.39 -30.36 19.23
N GLN A 889 -7.27 -31.32 19.50
CA GLN A 889 -6.94 -32.48 20.33
C GLN A 889 -5.88 -33.37 19.66
N ALA A 890 -5.99 -33.60 18.35
CA ALA A 890 -5.01 -34.38 17.59
C ALA A 890 -3.59 -33.77 17.66
N LEU A 891 -3.48 -32.44 17.62
CA LEU A 891 -2.22 -31.73 17.80
C LEU A 891 -1.67 -31.86 19.23
N LEU A 892 -2.51 -31.67 20.25
CA LEU A 892 -2.09 -31.82 21.65
C LEU A 892 -1.57 -33.23 21.96
N ASP A 893 -2.21 -34.26 21.41
CA ASP A 893 -1.76 -35.64 21.56
C ASP A 893 -0.44 -35.87 20.82
N LEU A 894 -0.28 -35.33 19.61
CA LEU A 894 0.99 -35.37 18.90
C LEU A 894 2.11 -34.66 19.66
N PHE A 895 1.87 -33.47 20.21
CA PHE A 895 2.85 -32.72 21.00
C PHE A 895 3.27 -33.51 22.24
N ARG A 896 2.32 -34.13 22.93
CA ARG A 896 2.59 -34.99 24.09
C ARG A 896 3.50 -36.17 23.73
N ASP A 897 3.21 -36.86 22.61
CA ASP A 897 4.00 -37.99 22.14
C ASP A 897 5.43 -37.60 21.72
N LEU A 898 5.61 -36.35 21.27
CA LEU A 898 6.91 -35.77 20.92
C LEU A 898 7.62 -35.11 22.12
N GLN A 899 7.03 -35.16 23.32
CA GLN A 899 7.54 -34.48 24.52
C GLN A 899 7.72 -32.96 24.30
N PHE A 900 6.83 -32.36 23.51
CA PHE A 900 6.83 -30.94 23.19
C PHE A 900 5.93 -30.17 24.17
N SER A 901 6.46 -29.10 24.77
CA SER A 901 5.65 -28.19 25.60
C SER A 901 5.10 -27.03 24.78
N VAL A 902 3.82 -26.73 24.94
CA VAL A 902 3.15 -25.57 24.33
C VAL A 902 3.23 -24.31 25.20
N LYS A 903 3.66 -24.43 26.46
CA LYS A 903 3.75 -23.32 27.39
C LYS A 903 4.92 -22.42 27.01
N LEU A 904 4.65 -21.13 26.84
CA LEU A 904 5.64 -20.14 26.46
C LEU A 904 6.75 -19.99 27.51
N GLU A 905 6.41 -20.14 28.78
CA GLU A 905 7.36 -20.06 29.90
C GLU A 905 8.44 -21.16 29.84
N ASP A 906 8.09 -22.36 29.36
CA ASP A 906 9.03 -23.47 29.19
C ASP A 906 10.08 -23.20 28.08
N HIS A 907 9.85 -22.17 27.26
CA HIS A 907 10.77 -21.70 26.22
C HIS A 907 11.39 -20.33 26.53
N GLY A 908 11.29 -19.87 27.78
CA GLY A 908 11.95 -18.64 28.23
C GLY A 908 11.19 -17.35 27.95
N VAL A 909 9.88 -17.41 27.66
CA VAL A 909 9.02 -16.23 27.50
C VAL A 909 8.23 -16.02 28.79
N PRO A 910 8.53 -14.99 29.59
CA PRO A 910 7.84 -14.77 30.86
C PRO A 910 6.43 -14.18 30.62
N ARG A 911 5.50 -14.40 31.55
CA ARG A 911 4.09 -14.00 31.38
C ARG A 911 3.90 -12.49 31.21
N GLU A 912 4.71 -11.68 31.90
CA GLU A 912 4.70 -10.22 31.77
C GLU A 912 4.96 -9.74 30.33
N ASP A 913 5.63 -10.56 29.53
CA ASP A 913 5.97 -10.25 28.15
C ASP A 913 4.86 -10.63 27.16
N PHE A 914 3.81 -11.35 27.56
CA PHE A 914 2.77 -11.81 26.63
C PHE A 914 2.08 -10.64 25.90
N LYS A 915 1.88 -9.52 26.59
CA LYS A 915 1.31 -8.31 25.98
C LYS A 915 2.25 -7.73 24.91
N LYS A 916 3.56 -7.71 25.18
CA LYS A 916 4.58 -7.29 24.20
C LYS A 916 4.60 -8.24 23.00
N VAL A 917 4.57 -9.55 23.23
CA VAL A 917 4.52 -10.56 22.16
C VAL A 917 3.25 -10.41 21.34
N ALA A 918 2.07 -10.26 21.96
CA ALA A 918 0.81 -10.04 21.27
C ALA A 918 0.82 -8.76 20.42
N PHE A 919 1.39 -7.68 20.96
CA PHE A 919 1.61 -6.45 20.21
C PHE A 919 2.47 -6.71 18.96
N LEU A 920 3.64 -7.34 19.11
CA LEU A 920 4.54 -7.65 17.99
C LEU A 920 3.87 -8.55 16.94
N ILE A 921 3.18 -9.62 17.36
CA ILE A 921 2.45 -10.51 16.46
C ILE A 921 1.38 -9.72 15.70
N SER A 922 0.60 -8.85 16.37
CA SER A 922 -0.41 -8.02 15.70
C SER A 922 0.17 -7.10 14.62
N ARG A 923 1.49 -6.93 14.57
CA ARG A 923 2.21 -6.19 13.54
C ARG A 923 2.78 -7.10 12.44
N GLU A 924 2.67 -8.42 12.47
CA GLU A 924 3.13 -9.33 11.39
C GLU A 924 2.14 -9.36 10.22
N VAL A 925 2.32 -8.43 9.28
CA VAL A 925 1.29 -8.05 8.32
C VAL A 925 1.00 -9.11 7.27
N GLY A 926 2.05 -9.68 6.68
CA GLY A 926 1.90 -10.63 5.57
C GLY A 926 1.07 -11.84 6.01
N ASN A 927 1.49 -12.45 7.12
CA ASN A 927 0.89 -13.67 7.65
C ASN A 927 -0.46 -13.43 8.36
N ILE A 928 -0.67 -12.29 9.03
CA ILE A 928 -2.00 -11.97 9.61
C ILE A 928 -3.02 -11.68 8.52
N ALA A 929 -2.65 -10.97 7.45
CA ALA A 929 -3.58 -10.60 6.39
C ALA A 929 -4.16 -11.81 5.64
N THR A 930 -3.43 -12.93 5.64
CA THR A 930 -3.79 -14.18 4.97
C THR A 930 -4.37 -15.22 5.92
N ASN A 931 -4.51 -14.88 7.21
CA ASN A 931 -5.16 -15.74 8.20
C ASN A 931 -6.69 -15.67 8.06
N PRO A 932 -7.42 -16.80 8.11
CA PRO A 932 -8.87 -16.82 7.93
C PRO A 932 -9.68 -15.98 8.92
N ALA A 933 -9.31 -15.97 10.20
CA ALA A 933 -9.96 -15.13 11.19
C ALA A 933 -9.24 -13.77 11.31
N VAL A 934 -10.01 -12.69 11.41
CA VAL A 934 -9.47 -11.35 11.70
C VAL A 934 -8.90 -11.31 13.12
N MET A 935 -7.60 -11.09 13.22
CA MET A 935 -6.85 -11.05 14.48
C MET A 935 -6.53 -9.61 14.89
N ASP A 936 -6.86 -9.27 16.14
CA ASP A 936 -6.40 -8.05 16.80
C ASP A 936 -5.50 -8.42 17.99
N GLU A 937 -4.80 -7.43 18.55
CA GLU A 937 -3.87 -7.62 19.67
C GLU A 937 -4.52 -8.31 20.87
N ASN A 938 -5.76 -7.96 21.20
CA ASN A 938 -6.46 -8.53 22.37
C ASN A 938 -6.80 -10.00 22.17
N LYS A 939 -7.26 -10.38 20.97
CA LYS A 939 -7.51 -11.78 20.63
C LYS A 939 -6.21 -12.58 20.67
N ILE A 940 -5.12 -12.03 20.14
CA ILE A 940 -3.81 -12.67 20.18
C ILE A 940 -3.36 -12.86 21.63
N LEU A 941 -3.42 -11.82 22.45
CA LEU A 941 -3.05 -11.89 23.87
C LEU A 941 -3.81 -13.00 24.60
N LYS A 942 -5.14 -13.05 24.40
CA LYS A 942 -5.96 -14.11 24.99
C LYS A 942 -5.52 -15.51 24.55
N LEU A 943 -5.17 -15.69 23.27
CA LEU A 943 -4.67 -16.97 22.77
C LEU A 943 -3.34 -17.36 23.42
N LEU A 944 -2.44 -16.40 23.66
CA LEU A 944 -1.16 -16.65 24.35
C LEU A 944 -1.39 -17.02 25.82
N GLU A 945 -2.36 -16.40 26.49
CA GLU A 945 -2.74 -16.69 27.88
C GLU A 945 -3.41 -18.07 28.06
N GLU A 946 -3.99 -18.63 26.98
CA GLU A 946 -4.64 -19.95 26.95
C GLU A 946 -3.68 -21.11 26.67
N LEU A 947 -2.40 -20.84 26.36
CA LEU A 947 -1.34 -21.85 26.21
C LEU A 947 -0.85 -22.35 27.59
#